data_AF-A0AAV5RQ07-F1
#
_entry.id   AF-A0AAV5RQ07-F1
#
_cell.length_a   1.000
_cell.length_b   1.000
_cell.length_c   1.000
_cell.angle_alpha   90.00
_cell.angle_beta   90.00
_cell.angle_gamma   90.00
#
_symmetry.space_group_name_H-M   'P 1'
#
loop_
_entity.id
_entity.type
_entity.pdbx_description
1 polymer ?
#
loop_
_entity_poly.entity_id
_entity_poly.type
_entity_poly.pdbx_seq_one_letter_code
_entity_poly.pdbx_strand_id
1 'polypeptide(L)'
;MSLVADLQKRAKQSGKSGKVYKKNYSVWDIPDLTLSRWKFNEWDYYSDRAKLPTMARGLFTLGDDVVVRGYNKFFSIGETKATKLDAIEKECEGPYYATLKENGFLVLISGYKGQLIVTSKNSCGPSATTEEGKNYSRAAKDLVLKHLQSANRTEKEFADFLETNGWTAVGEGCDDSFEQHILPYSPEQAGIYLNGLNKNSADFITENPAKVLEVATDFGFKQTKFLKFTEFDKMMSFLKECEKTGSYEGREIEGFVIRCKRTDKEGALTDFFFKYKFEEPYLMYREWREVTKIYLQNGALDAIGRAKRSKHSSSSLNFITFARSYFKDNEERVNLYLKHNLGIIEMREAFLKSSELSEAELLKLDLSDKNHGEVKYLLVTVATLGCGKSTVANMLTELSKGKWTHRQNDEVTAKKKFPALVSSILSDFESHDVVILDRNNSSGNEREQIISEFDKSSDALGYNFKYICLNFLPNGVDDQSKSITRDRVKDRGDNHLTIKASTMTDQKIQGIMRQFESRFQVVNKEKHCDEAFELIIDLSPGKSIQNTKTILNSLNTKYPGLIEMPTDEEVTKAFEKVVHEKIADNNTPSSTDKPGQKTGSKQKPPQKKSEKGVSNRTSYFSVQINSKDYKELMEFVKQNVNDFANTYAPNKEFHVTLCHKAAHANDFQTFKDNYQPGRTQNVEITELGWTDKAVAFKVKTPNCSNEYPHITVGLNGVPAKDAQLVFKGPHESVPYSKVLENCPVKAMN
;
A
#
# COMPACT_ATOMS: atom_id res chain seq x y z
N MET A 1 -18.41 23.81 -19.45
CA MET A 1 -16.98 24.21 -19.47
C MET A 1 -16.30 23.31 -20.48
N SER A 2 -15.48 23.83 -21.40
CA SER A 2 -14.78 22.97 -22.38
C SER A 2 -13.76 22.06 -21.67
N LEU A 3 -13.44 20.92 -22.29
CA LEU A 3 -12.43 20.00 -21.78
C LEU A 3 -11.09 20.72 -21.53
N VAL A 4 -10.65 21.52 -22.49
CA VAL A 4 -9.39 22.27 -22.40
C VAL A 4 -9.44 23.33 -21.29
N ALA A 5 -10.56 24.00 -21.05
CA ALA A 5 -10.68 24.94 -19.93
C ALA A 5 -10.54 24.24 -18.56
N ASP A 6 -11.12 23.06 -18.36
CA ASP A 6 -10.95 22.30 -17.10
C ASP A 6 -9.52 21.72 -16.97
N LEU A 7 -8.93 21.24 -18.07
CA LEU A 7 -7.52 20.81 -18.11
C LEU A 7 -6.56 21.95 -17.75
N GLN A 8 -6.75 23.15 -18.33
CA GLN A 8 -5.97 24.35 -18.02
C GLN A 8 -6.13 24.77 -16.56
N LYS A 9 -7.37 24.76 -16.05
CA LYS A 9 -7.68 25.09 -14.64
C LYS A 9 -6.94 24.15 -13.69
N ARG A 10 -7.00 22.84 -13.93
CA ARG A 10 -6.37 21.82 -13.08
C ARG A 10 -4.85 21.79 -13.20
N ALA A 11 -4.29 22.13 -14.36
CA ALA A 11 -2.85 22.26 -14.52
C ALA A 11 -2.25 23.41 -13.69
N LYS A 12 -3.06 24.40 -13.31
CA LYS A 12 -2.69 25.51 -12.41
C LYS A 12 -2.94 25.21 -10.92
N GLN A 13 -3.53 24.08 -10.56
CA GLN A 13 -3.93 23.77 -9.18
C GLN A 13 -2.91 22.86 -8.46
N SER A 14 -2.49 23.27 -7.26
CA SER A 14 -1.68 22.48 -6.32
C SER A 14 -2.58 21.64 -5.39
N GLY A 15 -3.19 20.55 -5.89
CA GLY A 15 -4.19 19.81 -5.11
C GLY A 15 -4.33 18.31 -5.40
N LYS A 16 -4.81 17.56 -4.38
CA LYS A 16 -4.97 16.09 -4.36
C LYS A 16 -6.17 15.56 -5.18
N SER A 17 -6.59 16.25 -6.22
CA SER A 17 -7.88 16.03 -6.92
C SER A 17 -7.73 15.77 -8.42
N GLY A 18 -6.76 14.92 -8.80
CA GLY A 18 -6.44 14.62 -10.20
C GLY A 18 -5.52 15.68 -10.81
N LYS A 19 -4.21 15.58 -10.56
CA LYS A 19 -3.24 16.60 -11.00
C LYS A 19 -2.96 16.43 -12.49
N VAL A 20 -3.13 17.53 -13.23
CA VAL A 20 -2.87 17.60 -14.67
C VAL A 20 -1.51 18.23 -14.90
N TYR A 21 -0.70 17.61 -15.75
CA TYR A 21 0.54 18.19 -16.26
C TYR A 21 0.29 18.68 -17.68
N LYS A 22 0.61 19.93 -17.97
CA LYS A 22 0.74 20.47 -19.32
C LYS A 22 2.23 20.47 -19.73
N LYS A 23 2.53 20.12 -20.98
CA LYS A 23 3.83 20.38 -21.62
C LYS A 23 3.58 20.68 -23.09
N ASN A 24 4.24 21.70 -23.63
CA ASN A 24 4.16 22.03 -25.05
C ASN A 24 5.24 21.26 -25.82
N TYR A 25 4.94 20.89 -27.06
CA TYR A 25 5.87 20.27 -28.00
C TYR A 25 5.69 20.89 -29.39
N SER A 26 6.80 21.18 -30.08
CA SER A 26 6.82 21.39 -31.53
C SER A 26 6.60 20.05 -32.26
N VAL A 27 6.19 20.10 -33.52
CA VAL A 27 6.09 18.91 -34.39
C VAL A 27 7.28 18.90 -35.36
N TRP A 28 7.84 17.71 -35.63
CA TRP A 28 9.08 17.54 -36.40
C TRP A 28 9.10 18.27 -37.73
N ASP A 29 8.06 18.05 -38.54
CA ASP A 29 8.00 18.52 -39.93
C ASP A 29 7.09 19.76 -40.09
N ILE A 30 6.53 20.25 -38.97
CA ILE A 30 5.61 21.39 -38.92
C ILE A 30 6.11 22.41 -37.87
N PRO A 31 7.11 23.25 -38.21
CA PRO A 31 7.86 24.04 -37.22
C PRO A 31 7.01 25.00 -36.39
N ASP A 32 6.02 25.64 -37.03
CA ASP A 32 5.12 26.61 -36.39
C ASP A 32 4.02 25.98 -35.54
N LEU A 33 3.85 24.64 -35.61
CA LEU A 33 2.80 23.94 -34.89
C LEU A 33 3.26 23.52 -33.48
N THR A 34 2.66 24.14 -32.47
CA THR A 34 2.88 23.81 -31.06
C THR A 34 1.68 23.09 -30.46
N LEU A 35 1.87 21.85 -30.02
CA LEU A 35 0.86 21.02 -29.38
C LEU A 35 0.93 21.08 -27.86
N SER A 36 -0.23 21.24 -27.21
CA SER A 36 -0.38 21.14 -25.75
C SER A 36 -0.64 19.70 -25.33
N ARG A 37 0.36 19.00 -24.77
CA ARG A 37 0.20 17.65 -24.22
C ARG A 37 -0.35 17.68 -22.80
N TRP A 38 -1.36 16.85 -22.55
CA TRP A 38 -1.98 16.65 -21.24
C TRP A 38 -1.68 15.26 -20.68
N LYS A 39 -1.24 15.19 -19.41
CA LYS A 39 -0.93 13.94 -18.70
C LYS A 39 -1.49 14.01 -17.27
N PHE A 40 -1.98 12.89 -16.77
CA PHE A 40 -2.43 12.70 -15.38
C PHE A 40 -1.44 11.78 -14.64
N ASN A 41 -1.50 11.71 -13.30
CA ASN A 41 -0.77 10.66 -12.58
C ASN A 41 -1.45 9.30 -12.83
N GLU A 42 -0.68 8.20 -12.86
CA GLU A 42 -1.26 6.89 -13.19
C GLU A 42 -2.24 6.42 -12.08
N TRP A 43 -2.01 6.77 -10.80
CA TRP A 43 -2.93 6.48 -9.68
C TRP A 43 -4.23 7.31 -9.69
N ASP A 44 -4.25 8.48 -10.33
CA ASP A 44 -5.46 9.32 -10.35
C ASP A 44 -6.59 8.63 -11.12
N TYR A 45 -6.27 7.81 -12.14
CA TYR A 45 -7.26 7.01 -12.87
C TYR A 45 -7.91 5.89 -12.03
N TYR A 46 -7.30 5.47 -10.92
CA TYR A 46 -7.85 4.43 -10.02
C TYR A 46 -8.76 5.04 -8.94
N SER A 47 -8.82 6.37 -8.83
CA SER A 47 -9.40 7.04 -7.67
C SER A 47 -10.80 7.56 -7.94
N ASP A 48 -11.80 6.95 -7.28
CA ASP A 48 -13.17 7.48 -7.19
C ASP A 48 -13.24 8.95 -6.68
N ARG A 49 -12.17 9.44 -6.04
CA ARG A 49 -12.05 10.81 -5.52
C ARG A 49 -11.47 11.79 -6.54
N ALA A 50 -10.62 11.32 -7.47
CA ALA A 50 -10.05 12.15 -8.51
C ALA A 50 -11.03 12.24 -9.68
N LYS A 51 -11.92 13.24 -9.66
CA LYS A 51 -12.85 13.52 -10.77
C LYS A 51 -12.07 14.03 -11.98
N LEU A 52 -11.42 13.17 -12.75
CA LEU A 52 -10.67 13.54 -13.95
C LEU A 52 -11.61 14.12 -15.02
N PRO A 53 -11.17 15.13 -15.80
CA PRO A 53 -11.97 15.74 -16.86
C PRO A 53 -12.12 14.83 -18.10
N THR A 54 -11.23 13.85 -18.25
CA THR A 54 -11.29 12.79 -19.26
C THR A 54 -10.40 11.63 -18.79
N MET A 55 -10.69 10.42 -19.25
CA MET A 55 -9.85 9.23 -18.99
C MET A 55 -8.79 9.03 -20.08
N ALA A 56 -8.69 9.91 -21.08
CA ALA A 56 -7.75 9.80 -22.20
C ALA A 56 -6.28 9.69 -21.78
N ARG A 57 -5.56 8.73 -22.37
CA ARG A 57 -4.16 8.39 -22.05
C ARG A 57 -3.27 8.59 -23.28
N GLY A 58 -2.78 9.81 -23.42
CA GLY A 58 -2.12 10.32 -24.63
C GLY A 58 -3.04 11.32 -25.31
N LEU A 59 -3.03 12.56 -24.83
CA LEU A 59 -3.95 13.61 -25.25
C LEU A 59 -3.15 14.87 -25.61
N PHE A 60 -3.34 15.36 -26.84
CA PHE A 60 -2.72 16.59 -27.33
C PHE A 60 -3.78 17.50 -27.94
N THR A 61 -3.70 18.80 -27.66
CA THR A 61 -4.63 19.82 -28.15
C THR A 61 -3.91 20.95 -28.87
N LEU A 62 -4.59 21.54 -29.85
CA LEU A 62 -4.19 22.77 -30.53
C LEU A 62 -5.23 23.84 -30.17
N GLY A 63 -4.84 24.82 -29.36
CA GLY A 63 -5.83 25.69 -28.71
C GLY A 63 -6.80 24.87 -27.86
N ASP A 64 -8.10 25.02 -28.12
CA ASP A 64 -9.18 24.27 -27.49
C ASP A 64 -9.53 22.95 -28.21
N ASP A 65 -9.01 22.71 -29.42
CA ASP A 65 -9.32 21.52 -30.23
C ASP A 65 -8.47 20.31 -29.83
N VAL A 66 -9.10 19.15 -29.69
CA VAL A 66 -8.39 17.87 -29.55
C VAL A 66 -7.85 17.48 -30.93
N VAL A 67 -6.54 17.25 -31.05
CA VAL A 67 -5.90 16.87 -32.32
C VAL A 67 -5.18 15.53 -32.27
N VAL A 68 -4.83 15.04 -31.08
CA VAL A 68 -4.39 13.65 -30.89
C VAL A 68 -5.05 13.08 -29.65
N ARG A 69 -5.72 11.93 -29.80
CA ARG A 69 -6.54 11.29 -28.78
C ARG A 69 -6.28 9.78 -28.74
N GLY A 70 -5.43 9.35 -27.80
CA GLY A 70 -5.27 7.96 -27.41
C GLY A 70 -6.48 7.44 -26.63
N TYR A 71 -6.51 6.13 -26.36
CA TYR A 71 -7.61 5.49 -25.64
C TYR A 71 -7.86 6.07 -24.24
N ASN A 72 -9.04 5.81 -23.67
CA ASN A 72 -9.20 5.91 -22.22
C ASN A 72 -8.19 4.98 -21.51
N LYS A 73 -7.76 5.29 -20.29
CA LYS A 73 -7.03 4.33 -19.44
C LYS A 73 -7.97 3.16 -19.13
N PHE A 74 -7.65 2.00 -19.69
CA PHE A 74 -8.28 0.72 -19.36
C PHE A 74 -7.37 -0.15 -18.47
N PHE A 75 -8.00 -1.09 -17.76
CA PHE A 75 -7.44 -1.87 -16.65
C PHE A 75 -7.58 -3.37 -16.93
N SER A 76 -6.81 -4.20 -16.22
CA SER A 76 -6.99 -5.65 -16.22
C SER A 76 -8.28 -6.05 -15.49
N ILE A 77 -8.73 -7.29 -15.71
CA ILE A 77 -9.79 -7.91 -14.90
C ILE A 77 -9.40 -7.86 -13.41
N GLY A 78 -10.36 -7.57 -12.54
CA GLY A 78 -10.19 -7.45 -11.08
C GLY A 78 -9.50 -6.17 -10.59
N GLU A 79 -8.75 -5.46 -11.45
CA GLU A 79 -7.94 -4.29 -11.07
C GLU A 79 -8.78 -3.07 -10.62
N THR A 80 -10.04 -2.97 -11.05
CA THR A 80 -10.98 -1.90 -10.65
C THR A 80 -12.39 -2.46 -10.44
N LYS A 81 -13.27 -1.68 -9.77
CA LYS A 81 -14.69 -2.04 -9.61
C LYS A 81 -15.38 -2.35 -10.94
N ALA A 82 -15.10 -1.55 -11.97
CA ALA A 82 -15.70 -1.70 -13.31
C ALA A 82 -15.08 -2.85 -14.14
N THR A 83 -13.98 -3.45 -13.67
CA THR A 83 -13.34 -4.60 -14.34
C THR A 83 -13.40 -5.89 -13.53
N LYS A 84 -14.19 -5.95 -12.46
CA LYS A 84 -14.56 -7.23 -11.84
C LYS A 84 -15.49 -8.02 -12.76
N LEU A 85 -15.46 -9.35 -12.69
CA LEU A 85 -16.25 -10.22 -13.56
C LEU A 85 -17.76 -9.98 -13.43
N ASP A 86 -18.26 -9.86 -12.19
CA ASP A 86 -19.67 -9.55 -11.88
C ASP A 86 -20.12 -8.19 -12.45
N ALA A 87 -19.24 -7.18 -12.43
CA ALA A 87 -19.51 -5.89 -13.04
C ALA A 87 -19.46 -5.94 -14.57
N ILE A 88 -18.50 -6.66 -15.16
CA ILE A 88 -18.40 -6.81 -16.62
C ILE A 88 -19.64 -7.55 -17.16
N GLU A 89 -19.98 -8.70 -16.59
CA GLU A 89 -21.12 -9.52 -17.00
C GLU A 89 -22.46 -8.78 -16.91
N LYS A 90 -22.62 -7.92 -15.89
CA LYS A 90 -23.86 -7.17 -15.64
C LYS A 90 -23.96 -5.85 -16.42
N GLU A 91 -22.85 -5.14 -16.62
CA GLU A 91 -22.85 -3.76 -17.12
C GLU A 91 -22.32 -3.62 -18.55
N CYS A 92 -21.66 -4.64 -19.09
CA CYS A 92 -21.12 -4.62 -20.45
C CYS A 92 -22.00 -5.39 -21.44
N GLU A 93 -22.04 -4.87 -22.67
CA GLU A 93 -22.82 -5.44 -23.76
C GLU A 93 -21.92 -5.76 -24.96
N GLY A 94 -22.22 -6.90 -25.59
CA GLY A 94 -21.53 -7.36 -26.79
C GLY A 94 -21.97 -6.59 -28.06
N PRO A 95 -21.32 -6.84 -29.21
CA PRO A 95 -20.27 -7.84 -29.42
C PRO A 95 -18.95 -7.47 -28.71
N TYR A 96 -18.37 -8.47 -28.07
CA TYR A 96 -17.05 -8.41 -27.45
C TYR A 96 -15.99 -8.69 -28.51
N TYR A 97 -15.01 -7.78 -28.63
CA TYR A 97 -13.86 -7.97 -29.52
C TYR A 97 -12.60 -8.23 -28.71
N ALA A 98 -12.09 -9.46 -28.77
CA ALA A 98 -10.79 -9.80 -28.21
C ALA A 98 -9.71 -9.45 -29.24
N THR A 99 -9.07 -8.28 -29.09
CA THR A 99 -7.97 -7.83 -29.95
C THR A 99 -6.63 -8.23 -29.35
N LEU A 100 -5.69 -8.76 -30.16
CA LEU A 100 -4.37 -9.16 -29.67
C LEU A 100 -3.67 -8.00 -28.97
N LYS A 101 -3.09 -8.26 -27.81
CA LYS A 101 -2.28 -7.27 -27.10
C LYS A 101 -0.80 -7.44 -27.46
N GLU A 102 -0.41 -6.78 -28.55
CA GLU A 102 1.00 -6.60 -28.92
C GLU A 102 1.81 -5.93 -27.79
N ASN A 103 3.13 -6.12 -27.79
CA ASN A 103 4.05 -5.82 -26.71
C ASN A 103 5.15 -4.86 -27.20
N GLY A 104 4.79 -3.60 -27.41
CA GLY A 104 5.70 -2.56 -27.89
C GLY A 104 5.41 -1.20 -27.25
N PHE A 105 5.67 -0.11 -27.99
CA PHE A 105 5.39 1.24 -27.53
C PHE A 105 4.20 1.90 -28.26
N LEU A 106 3.36 2.62 -27.51
CA LEU A 106 2.18 3.28 -28.05
C LEU A 106 2.54 4.41 -29.04
N VAL A 107 2.03 4.28 -30.26
CA VAL A 107 2.10 5.24 -31.36
C VAL A 107 0.72 5.86 -31.59
N LEU A 108 0.66 7.19 -31.71
CA LEU A 108 -0.55 7.94 -32.03
C LEU A 108 -0.28 8.84 -33.22
N ILE A 109 -1.13 8.76 -34.25
CA ILE A 109 -0.97 9.44 -35.53
C ILE A 109 -2.26 10.21 -35.84
N SER A 110 -2.18 11.48 -36.22
CA SER A 110 -3.32 12.24 -36.75
C SER A 110 -2.86 13.18 -37.89
N GLY A 111 -3.80 13.72 -38.65
CA GLY A 111 -3.54 14.63 -39.77
C GLY A 111 -3.69 16.10 -39.37
N TYR A 112 -2.89 16.96 -39.98
CA TYR A 112 -3.04 18.42 -39.91
C TYR A 112 -2.54 19.07 -41.20
N LYS A 113 -3.44 19.70 -41.97
CA LYS A 113 -3.17 20.37 -43.25
C LYS A 113 -2.36 19.51 -44.23
N GLY A 114 -2.68 18.22 -44.31
CA GLY A 114 -1.98 17.27 -45.18
C GLY A 114 -0.57 16.85 -44.74
N GLN A 115 -0.22 17.04 -43.45
CA GLN A 115 0.98 16.49 -42.82
C GLN A 115 0.62 15.65 -41.59
N LEU A 116 1.47 14.69 -41.21
CA LEU A 116 1.21 13.80 -40.08
C LEU A 116 1.79 14.32 -38.76
N ILE A 117 0.92 14.48 -37.77
CA ILE A 117 1.30 14.58 -36.37
C ILE A 117 1.52 13.15 -35.83
N VAL A 118 2.78 12.79 -35.59
CA VAL A 118 3.13 11.50 -34.95
C VAL A 118 3.66 11.73 -33.53
N THR A 119 3.11 11.01 -32.57
CA THR A 119 3.44 11.15 -31.14
C THR A 119 3.58 9.79 -30.45
N SER A 120 4.36 9.75 -29.37
CA SER A 120 4.31 8.66 -28.39
C SER A 120 3.20 8.92 -27.36
N LYS A 121 2.99 8.01 -26.40
CA LYS A 121 2.11 8.23 -25.22
C LYS A 121 2.23 9.63 -24.58
N ASN A 122 3.41 10.25 -24.53
CA ASN A 122 3.63 11.51 -23.79
C ASN A 122 4.59 12.53 -24.45
N SER A 123 5.09 12.27 -25.66
CA SER A 123 6.06 13.14 -26.35
C SER A 123 5.83 13.22 -27.86
N CYS A 124 6.20 14.35 -28.44
CA CYS A 124 6.24 14.62 -29.87
C CYS A 124 7.46 15.50 -30.16
N GLY A 125 7.97 15.44 -31.39
CA GLY A 125 8.94 16.41 -31.90
C GLY A 125 10.36 16.29 -31.33
N PRO A 126 11.24 17.24 -31.73
CA PRO A 126 12.58 17.38 -31.16
C PRO A 126 12.49 17.79 -29.68
N SER A 127 13.35 17.22 -28.85
CA SER A 127 13.43 17.56 -27.43
C SER A 127 14.87 17.80 -27.01
N ALA A 128 15.16 19.00 -26.51
CA ALA A 128 16.47 19.34 -25.96
C ALA A 128 16.84 18.56 -24.68
N THR A 129 15.89 17.80 -24.11
CA THR A 129 16.06 17.02 -22.86
C THR A 129 16.07 15.51 -23.09
N THR A 130 16.20 15.02 -24.32
CA THR A 130 16.55 13.61 -24.55
C THR A 130 18.06 13.48 -24.52
N GLU A 131 18.60 13.21 -23.33
CA GLU A 131 19.92 12.64 -23.18
C GLU A 131 20.00 11.36 -24.04
N GLU A 132 20.97 11.32 -24.95
CA GLU A 132 21.45 10.12 -25.65
C GLU A 132 20.40 9.20 -26.33
N GLY A 133 19.91 9.65 -27.49
CA GLY A 133 19.78 8.74 -28.64
C GLY A 133 18.43 8.08 -28.95
N LYS A 134 17.41 8.15 -28.09
CA LYS A 134 16.07 7.59 -28.40
C LYS A 134 14.93 8.61 -28.40
N ASN A 135 14.29 8.78 -29.56
CA ASN A 135 13.02 9.52 -29.67
C ASN A 135 11.94 8.66 -30.33
N TYR A 136 11.07 8.07 -29.51
CA TYR A 136 9.94 7.24 -29.94
C TYR A 136 9.02 7.89 -31.00
N SER A 137 8.85 9.22 -30.97
CA SER A 137 8.00 9.91 -31.96
C SER A 137 8.66 9.98 -33.34
N ARG A 138 9.99 10.06 -33.39
CA ARG A 138 10.76 10.02 -34.64
C ARG A 138 10.79 8.60 -35.21
N ALA A 139 11.16 7.61 -34.39
CA ALA A 139 11.13 6.19 -34.79
C ALA A 139 9.74 5.76 -35.31
N ALA A 140 8.67 6.20 -34.64
CA ALA A 140 7.31 6.01 -35.13
C ALA A 140 7.06 6.69 -36.49
N LYS A 141 7.48 7.94 -36.69
CA LYS A 141 7.31 8.65 -37.98
C LYS A 141 8.05 7.92 -39.11
N ASP A 142 9.28 7.47 -38.86
CA ASP A 142 10.08 6.73 -39.84
C ASP A 142 9.43 5.38 -40.20
N LEU A 143 8.87 4.66 -39.21
CA LEU A 143 8.08 3.44 -39.46
C LEU A 143 6.79 3.73 -40.24
N VAL A 144 6.05 4.81 -39.93
CA VAL A 144 4.84 5.22 -40.68
C VAL A 144 5.18 5.46 -42.15
N LEU A 145 6.24 6.21 -42.44
CA LEU A 145 6.67 6.47 -43.82
C LEU A 145 7.01 5.17 -44.57
N LYS A 146 7.68 4.21 -43.91
CA LYS A 146 7.97 2.88 -44.46
C LYS A 146 6.69 2.08 -44.77
N HIS A 147 5.68 2.11 -43.89
CA HIS A 147 4.38 1.46 -44.13
C HIS A 147 3.65 2.07 -45.34
N LEU A 148 3.53 3.40 -45.38
CA LEU A 148 2.89 4.12 -46.48
C LEU A 148 3.57 3.84 -47.82
N GLN A 149 4.92 3.90 -47.86
CA GLN A 149 5.69 3.55 -49.05
C GLN A 149 5.42 2.11 -49.53
N SER A 150 5.32 1.14 -48.60
CA SER A 150 5.05 -0.25 -48.95
C SER A 150 3.65 -0.48 -49.57
N ALA A 151 2.70 0.42 -49.30
CA ALA A 151 1.35 0.41 -49.86
C ALA A 151 1.18 1.37 -51.07
N ASN A 152 2.27 1.98 -51.57
CA ASN A 152 2.24 3.05 -52.58
C ASN A 152 1.34 4.25 -52.17
N ARG A 153 1.31 4.57 -50.86
CA ARG A 153 0.62 5.73 -50.30
C ARG A 153 1.61 6.83 -49.94
N THR A 154 1.14 8.06 -49.99
CA THR A 154 1.87 9.27 -49.57
C THR A 154 1.54 9.67 -48.14
N GLU A 155 2.43 10.45 -47.50
CA GLU A 155 2.14 11.07 -46.20
C GLU A 155 0.85 11.91 -46.25
N LYS A 156 0.68 12.69 -47.33
CA LYS A 156 -0.44 13.61 -47.48
C LYS A 156 -1.78 12.89 -47.58
N GLU A 157 -1.89 11.79 -48.34
CA GLU A 157 -3.13 11.00 -48.41
C GLU A 157 -3.57 10.50 -47.03
N PHE A 158 -2.64 9.99 -46.22
CA PHE A 158 -2.99 9.47 -44.89
C PHE A 158 -3.30 10.60 -43.90
N ALA A 159 -2.60 11.74 -44.00
CA ALA A 159 -2.91 12.93 -43.20
C ALA A 159 -4.30 13.49 -43.54
N ASP A 160 -4.59 13.73 -44.82
CA ASP A 160 -5.89 14.21 -45.28
C ASP A 160 -7.02 13.24 -44.88
N PHE A 161 -6.78 11.92 -44.96
CA PHE A 161 -7.72 10.90 -44.54
C PHE A 161 -8.04 10.96 -43.03
N LEU A 162 -7.02 11.05 -42.17
CA LEU A 162 -7.21 11.14 -40.72
C LEU A 162 -7.86 12.47 -40.32
N GLU A 163 -7.47 13.57 -40.95
CA GLU A 163 -8.03 14.91 -40.71
C GLU A 163 -9.50 14.98 -41.14
N THR A 164 -9.86 14.48 -42.33
CA THR A 164 -11.23 14.45 -42.85
C THR A 164 -12.19 13.64 -41.97
N ASN A 165 -11.72 12.53 -41.39
CA ASN A 165 -12.53 11.71 -40.47
C ASN A 165 -12.48 12.20 -39.01
N GLY A 166 -11.64 13.19 -38.70
CA GLY A 166 -11.39 13.64 -37.32
C GLY A 166 -10.83 12.53 -36.44
N TRP A 167 -9.87 11.75 -36.94
CA TRP A 167 -9.36 10.54 -36.28
C TRP A 167 -7.90 10.66 -35.81
N THR A 168 -7.62 10.01 -34.69
CA THR A 168 -6.29 9.54 -34.31
C THR A 168 -6.20 8.05 -34.60
N ALA A 169 -5.32 7.67 -35.52
CA ALA A 169 -4.86 6.30 -35.67
C ALA A 169 -3.96 5.92 -34.48
N VAL A 170 -4.22 4.75 -33.91
CA VAL A 170 -3.52 4.21 -32.74
C VAL A 170 -2.89 2.88 -33.12
N GLY A 171 -1.59 2.73 -32.86
CA GLY A 171 -0.86 1.50 -33.10
C GLY A 171 0.16 1.21 -32.02
N GLU A 172 0.67 -0.02 -31.99
CA GLU A 172 1.80 -0.42 -31.15
C GLU A 172 3.03 -0.57 -32.04
N GLY A 173 4.06 0.25 -31.83
CA GLY A 173 5.35 0.13 -32.50
C GLY A 173 6.15 -0.99 -31.87
N CYS A 174 6.40 -2.05 -32.63
CA CYS A 174 7.11 -3.24 -32.21
C CYS A 174 8.32 -3.43 -33.13
N ASP A 175 9.53 -3.25 -32.61
CA ASP A 175 10.77 -3.31 -33.37
C ASP A 175 11.93 -3.58 -32.41
N ASP A 176 12.38 -4.83 -32.33
CA ASP A 176 13.46 -5.27 -31.44
C ASP A 176 14.83 -4.67 -31.79
N SER A 177 15.00 -4.12 -33.00
CA SER A 177 16.22 -3.39 -33.37
C SER A 177 16.24 -1.96 -32.79
N PHE A 178 15.06 -1.38 -32.58
CA PHE A 178 14.90 -0.10 -31.89
C PHE A 178 14.81 -0.27 -30.38
N GLU A 179 13.96 -1.18 -29.88
CA GLU A 179 13.76 -1.45 -28.45
C GLU A 179 13.09 -2.80 -28.16
N GLN A 180 13.80 -3.72 -27.51
CA GLN A 180 13.19 -4.97 -27.04
C GLN A 180 12.29 -4.73 -25.82
N HIS A 181 11.15 -5.42 -25.78
CA HIS A 181 10.23 -5.42 -24.64
C HIS A 181 10.35 -6.74 -23.85
N ILE A 182 9.37 -7.63 -23.96
CA ILE A 182 9.36 -8.96 -23.32
C ILE A 182 9.18 -10.07 -24.36
N LEU A 183 8.33 -9.85 -25.36
CA LEU A 183 8.07 -10.81 -26.43
C LEU A 183 8.86 -10.42 -27.69
N PRO A 184 9.42 -11.40 -28.43
CA PRO A 184 10.23 -11.13 -29.60
C PRO A 184 9.41 -10.71 -30.81
N TYR A 185 10.03 -9.86 -31.65
CA TYR A 185 9.54 -9.47 -32.96
C TYR A 185 10.68 -9.63 -33.99
N SER A 186 10.52 -10.58 -34.91
CA SER A 186 11.47 -10.76 -36.02
C SER A 186 11.51 -9.51 -36.94
N PRO A 187 12.57 -9.33 -37.77
CA PRO A 187 12.66 -8.22 -38.72
C PRO A 187 11.45 -8.11 -39.67
N GLU A 188 10.82 -9.25 -40.00
CA GLU A 188 9.61 -9.33 -40.83
C GLU A 188 8.35 -8.96 -40.05
N GLN A 189 8.33 -9.19 -38.74
CA GLN A 189 7.23 -8.81 -37.84
C GLN A 189 7.33 -7.33 -37.43
N ALA A 190 8.53 -6.74 -37.42
CA ALA A 190 8.76 -5.37 -37.03
C ALA A 190 7.90 -4.35 -37.80
N GLY A 191 7.36 -3.37 -37.08
CA GLY A 191 6.48 -2.33 -37.63
C GLY A 191 5.46 -1.80 -36.61
N ILE A 192 4.47 -1.06 -37.12
CA ILE A 192 3.36 -0.53 -36.34
C ILE A 192 2.14 -1.43 -36.54
N TYR A 193 1.72 -2.10 -35.47
CA TYR A 193 0.49 -2.87 -35.40
C TYR A 193 -0.68 -1.92 -35.12
N LEU A 194 -1.39 -1.52 -36.18
CA LEU A 194 -2.52 -0.60 -36.07
C LEU A 194 -3.66 -1.31 -35.33
N ASN A 195 -4.09 -0.72 -34.22
CA ASN A 195 -5.06 -1.30 -33.31
C ASN A 195 -6.25 -0.38 -33.00
N GLY A 196 -6.25 0.91 -33.37
CA GLY A 196 -7.40 1.80 -33.15
C GLY A 196 -7.53 2.95 -34.13
N LEU A 197 -8.76 3.47 -34.22
CA LEU A 197 -9.11 4.75 -34.83
C LEU A 197 -10.04 5.45 -33.84
N ASN A 198 -9.52 6.42 -33.10
CA ASN A 198 -10.28 7.17 -32.10
C ASN A 198 -10.74 8.50 -32.68
N LYS A 199 -11.95 8.96 -32.35
CA LYS A 199 -12.33 10.34 -32.67
C LYS A 199 -11.52 11.35 -31.86
N ASN A 200 -11.17 12.45 -32.51
CA ASN A 200 -10.50 13.61 -31.94
C ASN A 200 -11.50 14.45 -31.12
N SER A 201 -12.04 13.85 -30.06
CA SER A 201 -13.11 14.38 -29.21
C SER A 201 -12.76 14.32 -27.72
N ALA A 202 -13.54 15.02 -26.89
CA ALA A 202 -13.44 14.90 -25.44
C ALA A 202 -13.86 13.49 -24.95
N ASP A 203 -14.94 12.97 -25.52
CA ASP A 203 -15.50 11.66 -25.21
C ASP A 203 -14.74 10.53 -25.90
N PHE A 204 -14.87 9.31 -25.36
CA PHE A 204 -14.31 8.12 -25.97
C PHE A 204 -15.26 7.56 -27.03
N ILE A 205 -14.89 7.74 -28.29
CA ILE A 205 -15.49 7.07 -29.42
C ILE A 205 -14.37 6.43 -30.25
N THR A 206 -14.48 5.14 -30.55
CA THR A 206 -13.52 4.39 -31.38
C THR A 206 -14.24 3.55 -32.43
N GLU A 207 -13.62 3.41 -33.59
CA GLU A 207 -14.12 2.54 -34.64
C GLU A 207 -13.97 1.06 -34.31
N ASN A 208 -14.77 0.26 -35.01
CA ASN A 208 -14.78 -1.20 -34.93
C ASN A 208 -13.41 -1.79 -35.36
N PRO A 209 -12.88 -2.84 -34.71
CA PRO A 209 -11.68 -3.53 -35.16
C PRO A 209 -11.66 -3.94 -36.64
N ALA A 210 -12.82 -4.22 -37.26
CA ALA A 210 -12.91 -4.48 -38.69
C ALA A 210 -12.49 -3.27 -39.55
N LYS A 211 -12.91 -2.05 -39.17
CA LYS A 211 -12.52 -0.81 -39.87
C LYS A 211 -11.04 -0.45 -39.64
N VAL A 212 -10.53 -0.77 -38.45
CA VAL A 212 -9.10 -0.66 -38.15
C VAL A 212 -8.28 -1.59 -39.05
N LEU A 213 -8.75 -2.82 -39.30
CA LEU A 213 -8.09 -3.79 -40.17
C LEU A 213 -8.07 -3.35 -41.64
N GLU A 214 -9.17 -2.76 -42.12
CA GLU A 214 -9.28 -2.14 -43.45
C GLU A 214 -8.23 -1.03 -43.61
N VAL A 215 -8.22 -0.04 -42.71
CA VAL A 215 -7.25 1.07 -42.74
C VAL A 215 -5.81 0.59 -42.56
N ALA A 216 -5.57 -0.47 -41.76
CA ALA A 216 -4.24 -1.06 -41.65
C ALA A 216 -3.77 -1.60 -43.02
N THR A 217 -4.66 -2.23 -43.77
CA THR A 217 -4.38 -2.81 -45.09
C THR A 217 -4.15 -1.73 -46.14
N ASP A 218 -5.04 -0.74 -46.22
CA ASP A 218 -5.02 0.33 -47.24
C ASP A 218 -3.79 1.24 -47.18
N PHE A 219 -3.16 1.33 -46.00
CA PHE A 219 -1.99 2.17 -45.71
C PHE A 219 -0.74 1.37 -45.30
N GLY A 220 -0.75 0.03 -45.44
CA GLY A 220 0.43 -0.84 -45.30
C GLY A 220 0.90 -1.14 -43.87
N PHE A 221 0.10 -0.82 -42.85
CA PHE A 221 0.41 -1.12 -41.44
C PHE A 221 0.30 -2.62 -41.13
N LYS A 222 0.93 -3.06 -40.03
CA LYS A 222 0.72 -4.42 -39.53
C LYS A 222 -0.70 -4.53 -38.96
N GLN A 223 -1.37 -5.64 -39.30
CA GLN A 223 -2.74 -5.92 -38.86
C GLN A 223 -2.76 -6.47 -37.42
N THR A 224 -3.55 -5.86 -36.54
CA THR A 224 -3.83 -6.44 -35.22
C THR A 224 -4.99 -7.44 -35.33
N LYS A 225 -4.71 -8.75 -35.21
CA LYS A 225 -5.74 -9.80 -35.25
C LYS A 225 -6.76 -9.62 -34.12
N PHE A 226 -7.99 -10.03 -34.38
CA PHE A 226 -9.06 -10.01 -33.39
C PHE A 226 -10.07 -11.15 -33.59
N LEU A 227 -10.75 -11.51 -32.50
CA LEU A 227 -11.90 -12.42 -32.50
C LEU A 227 -13.14 -11.66 -32.01
N LYS A 228 -14.32 -12.03 -32.53
CA LYS A 228 -15.62 -11.46 -32.17
C LYS A 228 -16.46 -12.51 -31.44
N PHE A 229 -16.98 -12.15 -30.28
CA PHE A 229 -17.89 -12.97 -29.48
C PHE A 229 -19.19 -12.20 -29.20
N THR A 230 -20.33 -12.88 -29.30
CA THR A 230 -21.62 -12.29 -28.90
C THR A 230 -21.88 -12.46 -27.40
N GLU A 231 -21.43 -13.58 -26.83
CA GLU A 231 -21.68 -13.99 -25.45
C GLU A 231 -20.42 -13.86 -24.59
N PHE A 232 -20.60 -13.38 -23.36
CA PHE A 232 -19.52 -13.19 -22.39
C PHE A 232 -18.83 -14.52 -22.02
N ASP A 233 -19.58 -15.58 -21.75
CA ASP A 233 -19.03 -16.88 -21.34
C ASP A 233 -18.15 -17.53 -22.40
N LYS A 234 -18.53 -17.39 -23.68
CA LYS A 234 -17.74 -17.90 -24.81
C LYS A 234 -16.41 -17.16 -24.94
N MET A 235 -16.43 -15.83 -24.79
CA MET A 235 -15.22 -15.02 -24.73
C MET A 235 -14.35 -15.41 -23.54
N MET A 236 -14.91 -15.52 -22.33
CA MET A 236 -14.16 -15.87 -21.12
C MET A 236 -13.57 -17.28 -21.17
N SER A 237 -14.30 -18.24 -21.77
CA SER A 237 -13.80 -19.61 -21.99
C SER A 237 -12.61 -19.63 -22.96
N PHE A 238 -12.70 -18.88 -24.07
CA PHE A 238 -11.60 -18.71 -25.02
C PHE A 238 -10.35 -18.09 -24.36
N LEU A 239 -10.52 -17.03 -23.56
CA LEU A 239 -9.40 -16.35 -22.89
C LEU A 239 -8.70 -17.27 -21.88
N LYS A 240 -9.45 -18.04 -21.10
CA LYS A 240 -8.93 -19.05 -20.17
C LYS A 240 -8.21 -20.21 -20.87
N GLU A 241 -8.63 -20.58 -22.08
CA GLU A 241 -7.95 -21.62 -22.85
C GLU A 241 -6.57 -21.16 -23.33
N CYS A 242 -6.49 -19.96 -23.92
CA CYS A 242 -5.22 -19.37 -24.35
C CYS A 242 -4.26 -19.11 -23.17
N GLU A 243 -4.79 -18.74 -22.00
CA GLU A 243 -4.01 -18.51 -20.78
C GLU A 243 -3.21 -19.74 -20.32
N LYS A 244 -3.72 -20.96 -20.53
CA LYS A 244 -3.01 -22.21 -20.17
C LYS A 244 -1.65 -22.36 -20.85
N THR A 245 -1.44 -21.70 -21.98
CA THR A 245 -0.23 -21.81 -22.82
C THR A 245 0.48 -20.49 -23.05
N GLY A 246 -0.04 -19.37 -22.51
CA GLY A 246 0.48 -18.03 -22.77
C GLY A 246 0.46 -17.60 -24.25
N SER A 247 -0.26 -18.32 -25.12
CA SER A 247 -0.06 -18.26 -26.57
C SER A 247 -1.35 -18.31 -27.38
N TYR A 248 -1.27 -17.85 -28.63
CA TYR A 248 -2.35 -17.92 -29.61
C TYR A 248 -1.76 -18.18 -31.01
N GLU A 249 -2.34 -19.14 -31.74
CA GLU A 249 -1.84 -19.59 -33.06
C GLU A 249 -0.33 -19.93 -33.08
N GLY A 250 0.19 -20.49 -31.98
CA GLY A 250 1.60 -20.87 -31.83
C GLY A 250 2.56 -19.71 -31.54
N ARG A 251 2.05 -18.49 -31.32
CA ARG A 251 2.85 -17.31 -30.92
C ARG A 251 2.53 -16.92 -29.46
N GLU A 252 3.55 -16.70 -28.65
CA GLU A 252 3.41 -16.09 -27.32
C GLU A 252 2.80 -14.69 -27.40
N ILE A 253 1.87 -14.36 -26.51
CA ILE A 253 1.23 -13.05 -26.46
C ILE A 253 1.07 -12.57 -25.02
N GLU A 254 1.08 -11.25 -24.78
CA GLU A 254 0.81 -10.69 -23.44
C GLU A 254 -0.66 -10.91 -23.01
N GLY A 255 -1.52 -11.29 -23.97
CA GLY A 255 -2.94 -11.55 -23.80
C GLY A 255 -3.78 -10.73 -24.79
N PHE A 256 -4.97 -10.32 -24.35
CA PHE A 256 -5.96 -9.62 -25.17
C PHE A 256 -6.42 -8.31 -24.54
N VAL A 257 -6.69 -7.31 -25.40
CA VAL A 257 -7.53 -6.16 -25.06
C VAL A 257 -8.94 -6.44 -25.54
N ILE A 258 -9.87 -6.54 -24.59
CA ILE A 258 -11.29 -6.73 -24.85
C ILE A 258 -11.94 -5.38 -25.05
N ARG A 259 -12.78 -5.26 -26.08
CA ARG A 259 -13.57 -4.08 -26.42
C ARG A 259 -15.04 -4.45 -26.43
N CYS A 260 -15.85 -3.66 -25.77
CA CYS A 260 -17.30 -3.83 -25.65
C CYS A 260 -17.94 -2.45 -25.45
N LYS A 261 -19.27 -2.41 -25.34
CA LYS A 261 -19.95 -1.24 -24.77
C LYS A 261 -20.19 -1.48 -23.27
N ARG A 262 -20.22 -0.42 -22.48
CA ARG A 262 -20.66 -0.46 -21.07
C ARG A 262 -21.63 0.67 -20.80
N THR A 263 -22.69 0.35 -20.07
CA THR A 263 -23.68 1.33 -19.62
C THR A 263 -23.05 2.21 -18.54
N ASP A 264 -23.04 3.53 -18.76
CA ASP A 264 -22.57 4.50 -17.77
C ASP A 264 -23.64 4.76 -16.66
N LYS A 265 -23.40 5.76 -15.80
CA LYS A 265 -24.32 6.03 -14.67
C LYS A 265 -25.59 6.76 -15.12
N GLU A 266 -25.51 7.37 -16.28
CA GLU A 266 -26.53 8.16 -16.95
C GLU A 266 -27.40 7.27 -17.87
N GLY A 267 -26.99 6.01 -18.09
CA GLY A 267 -27.71 4.99 -18.86
C GLY A 267 -27.28 4.88 -20.33
N ALA A 268 -26.22 5.60 -20.74
CA ALA A 268 -25.73 5.57 -22.11
C ALA A 268 -24.67 4.47 -22.32
N LEU A 269 -24.70 3.82 -23.48
CA LEU A 269 -23.71 2.84 -23.90
C LEU A 269 -22.45 3.54 -24.43
N THR A 270 -21.35 3.41 -23.69
CA THR A 270 -20.05 4.04 -24.02
C THR A 270 -19.00 2.99 -24.39
N ASP A 271 -17.97 3.39 -25.14
CA ASP A 271 -16.85 2.49 -25.46
C ASP A 271 -16.07 2.11 -24.20
N PHE A 272 -16.02 0.81 -23.90
CA PHE A 272 -15.37 0.28 -22.71
C PHE A 272 -14.40 -0.85 -23.03
N PHE A 273 -13.17 -0.68 -22.55
CA PHE A 273 -12.07 -1.61 -22.79
C PHE A 273 -11.59 -2.17 -21.46
N PHE A 274 -11.16 -3.42 -21.45
CA PHE A 274 -10.41 -4.04 -20.36
C PHE A 274 -9.35 -5.03 -20.89
N LYS A 275 -8.44 -5.50 -20.05
CA LYS A 275 -7.36 -6.41 -20.42
C LYS A 275 -7.57 -7.78 -19.79
N TYR A 276 -7.42 -8.81 -20.60
CA TYR A 276 -7.08 -10.15 -20.12
C TYR A 276 -5.60 -10.34 -20.39
N LYS A 277 -4.76 -10.36 -19.35
CA LYS A 277 -3.33 -10.62 -19.51
C LYS A 277 -3.05 -12.05 -19.11
N PHE A 278 -2.19 -12.73 -19.88
CA PHE A 278 -1.64 -14.00 -19.43
C PHE A 278 -0.56 -13.72 -18.40
N GLU A 279 -0.55 -14.51 -17.33
CA GLU A 279 0.42 -14.34 -16.26
C GLU A 279 1.76 -14.92 -16.69
N GLU A 280 1.80 -16.19 -17.08
CA GLU A 280 3.03 -16.90 -17.46
C GLU A 280 3.09 -17.25 -18.96
N PRO A 281 4.30 -17.36 -19.54
CA PRO A 281 5.62 -17.09 -18.95
C PRO A 281 6.00 -15.59 -18.88
N TYR A 282 5.10 -14.71 -19.32
CA TYR A 282 5.35 -13.27 -19.45
C TYR A 282 5.81 -12.59 -18.15
N LEU A 283 5.22 -12.94 -17.00
CA LEU A 283 5.56 -12.36 -15.70
C LEU A 283 6.97 -12.80 -15.27
N MET A 284 7.30 -14.08 -15.37
CA MET A 284 8.66 -14.59 -15.15
C MET A 284 9.71 -13.82 -15.98
N TYR A 285 9.50 -13.70 -17.29
CA TYR A 285 10.41 -12.96 -18.19
C TYR A 285 10.52 -11.47 -17.84
N ARG A 286 9.43 -10.84 -17.42
CA ARG A 286 9.44 -9.47 -16.94
C ARG A 286 10.20 -9.33 -15.63
N GLU A 287 10.05 -10.26 -14.69
CA GLU A 287 10.80 -10.26 -13.44
C GLU A 287 12.31 -10.42 -13.69
N TRP A 288 12.71 -11.36 -14.54
CA TRP A 288 14.10 -11.55 -14.98
C TRP A 288 14.72 -10.27 -15.58
N ARG A 289 13.96 -9.55 -16.43
CA ARG A 289 14.39 -8.25 -16.97
C ARG A 289 14.59 -7.19 -15.88
N GLU A 290 13.65 -7.04 -14.96
CA GLU A 290 13.74 -6.03 -13.91
C GLU A 290 14.82 -6.36 -12.86
N VAL A 291 15.01 -7.63 -12.46
CA VAL A 291 16.11 -7.99 -11.55
C VAL A 291 17.48 -7.81 -12.20
N THR A 292 17.60 -8.03 -13.51
CA THR A 292 18.85 -7.78 -14.26
C THR A 292 19.18 -6.30 -14.31
N LYS A 293 18.19 -5.42 -14.51
CA LYS A 293 18.41 -3.96 -14.41
C LYS A 293 18.92 -3.55 -13.04
N ILE A 294 18.31 -4.08 -11.98
CA ILE A 294 18.75 -3.81 -10.60
C ILE A 294 20.16 -4.36 -10.36
N TYR A 295 20.48 -5.54 -10.88
CA TYR A 295 21.83 -6.10 -10.81
C TYR A 295 22.86 -5.18 -11.46
N LEU A 296 22.59 -4.67 -12.67
CA LEU A 296 23.50 -3.81 -13.41
C LEU A 296 23.58 -2.38 -12.85
N GLN A 297 22.56 -1.89 -12.16
CA GLN A 297 22.52 -0.53 -11.58
C GLN A 297 23.01 -0.47 -10.13
N ASN A 298 22.64 -1.45 -9.30
CA ASN A 298 22.83 -1.45 -7.86
C ASN A 298 23.67 -2.64 -7.35
N GLY A 299 23.94 -3.64 -8.19
CA GLY A 299 24.70 -4.83 -7.83
C GLY A 299 23.85 -6.01 -7.34
N ALA A 300 24.53 -7.12 -7.03
CA ALA A 300 23.90 -8.41 -6.81
C ALA A 300 23.01 -8.50 -5.56
N LEU A 301 23.31 -7.77 -4.48
CA LEU A 301 22.55 -7.84 -3.23
C LEU A 301 21.11 -7.30 -3.40
N ASP A 302 20.97 -6.14 -4.05
CA ASP A 302 19.65 -5.55 -4.35
C ASP A 302 18.85 -6.42 -5.32
N ALA A 303 19.52 -7.00 -6.33
CA ALA A 303 18.89 -7.90 -7.28
C ALA A 303 18.38 -9.19 -6.63
N ILE A 304 19.20 -9.82 -5.78
CA ILE A 304 18.81 -11.00 -4.97
C ILE A 304 17.65 -10.64 -4.04
N GLY A 305 17.70 -9.48 -3.39
CA GLY A 305 16.60 -8.97 -2.56
C GLY A 305 15.31 -8.77 -3.36
N ARG A 306 15.38 -8.30 -4.60
CA ARG A 306 14.22 -8.18 -5.49
C ARG A 306 13.71 -9.55 -5.95
N ALA A 307 14.58 -10.47 -6.33
CA ALA A 307 14.23 -11.83 -6.75
C ALA A 307 13.49 -12.58 -5.65
N LYS A 308 13.99 -12.56 -4.41
CA LYS A 308 13.33 -13.17 -3.24
C LYS A 308 11.92 -12.61 -2.92
N ARG A 309 11.54 -11.48 -3.53
CA ARG A 309 10.21 -10.84 -3.42
C ARG A 309 9.44 -10.84 -4.75
N SER A 310 9.91 -11.61 -5.73
CA SER A 310 9.26 -11.82 -7.01
C SER A 310 8.45 -13.11 -6.94
N LYS A 311 7.44 -13.25 -7.79
CA LYS A 311 6.64 -14.49 -7.84
C LYS A 311 7.53 -15.69 -8.26
N HIS A 312 8.53 -15.40 -9.08
CA HIS A 312 9.49 -16.35 -9.65
C HIS A 312 10.84 -16.30 -8.93
N SER A 313 10.83 -16.45 -7.61
CA SER A 313 12.01 -16.21 -6.78
C SER A 313 13.21 -17.07 -7.19
N SER A 314 13.04 -18.38 -7.34
CA SER A 314 14.16 -19.30 -7.57
C SER A 314 14.65 -19.27 -9.00
N SER A 315 13.76 -19.20 -9.99
CA SER A 315 14.21 -18.99 -11.37
C SER A 315 14.87 -17.62 -11.53
N SER A 316 14.42 -16.57 -10.82
CA SER A 316 15.08 -15.26 -10.80
C SER A 316 16.46 -15.29 -10.11
N LEU A 317 16.64 -16.10 -9.06
CA LEU A 317 17.96 -16.30 -8.41
C LEU A 317 18.92 -17.07 -9.33
N ASN A 318 18.43 -18.07 -10.04
CA ASN A 318 19.19 -18.77 -11.09
C ASN A 318 19.54 -17.81 -12.23
N PHE A 319 18.59 -16.97 -12.66
CA PHE A 319 18.78 -15.97 -13.71
C PHE A 319 19.82 -14.91 -13.33
N ILE A 320 19.79 -14.40 -12.08
CA ILE A 320 20.83 -13.47 -11.58
C ILE A 320 22.20 -14.16 -11.55
N THR A 321 22.26 -15.43 -11.16
CA THR A 321 23.52 -16.18 -11.13
C THR A 321 24.12 -16.32 -12.53
N PHE A 322 23.29 -16.64 -13.53
CA PHE A 322 23.68 -16.61 -14.95
C PHE A 322 24.09 -15.19 -15.40
N ALA A 323 23.31 -14.16 -15.05
CA ALA A 323 23.57 -12.77 -15.43
C ALA A 323 24.94 -12.27 -14.99
N ARG A 324 25.40 -12.69 -13.80
CA ARG A 324 26.72 -12.33 -13.26
C ARG A 324 27.85 -12.86 -14.12
N SER A 325 27.75 -14.07 -14.64
CA SER A 325 28.71 -14.63 -15.59
C SER A 325 28.58 -13.98 -16.97
N TYR A 326 27.34 -13.88 -17.48
CA TYR A 326 27.05 -13.34 -18.81
C TYR A 326 27.63 -11.93 -19.03
N PHE A 327 27.41 -10.99 -18.10
CA PHE A 327 27.92 -9.62 -18.22
C PHE A 327 29.39 -9.46 -17.86
N LYS A 328 30.02 -10.43 -17.18
CA LYS A 328 31.47 -10.44 -16.97
C LYS A 328 32.22 -10.73 -18.29
N ASP A 329 31.64 -11.59 -19.12
CA ASP A 329 32.23 -11.98 -20.41
C ASP A 329 31.75 -11.10 -21.57
N ASN A 330 30.82 -10.15 -21.33
CA ASN A 330 30.21 -9.26 -22.33
C ASN A 330 29.92 -7.86 -21.75
N GLU A 331 30.94 -7.16 -21.24
CA GLU A 331 30.78 -5.85 -20.57
C GLU A 331 30.13 -4.78 -21.48
N GLU A 332 30.37 -4.83 -22.80
CA GLU A 332 29.80 -3.91 -23.78
C GLU A 332 28.26 -3.98 -23.86
N ARG A 333 27.67 -5.12 -23.50
CA ARG A 333 26.21 -5.31 -23.48
C ARG A 333 25.52 -4.61 -22.33
N VAL A 334 26.23 -4.22 -21.26
CA VAL A 334 25.64 -3.55 -20.09
C VAL A 334 24.94 -2.24 -20.49
N ASN A 335 25.59 -1.43 -21.34
CA ASN A 335 25.05 -0.16 -21.80
C ASN A 335 23.85 -0.36 -22.74
N LEU A 336 23.92 -1.36 -23.63
CA LEU A 336 22.82 -1.77 -24.51
C LEU A 336 21.58 -2.19 -23.70
N TYR A 337 21.77 -2.97 -22.64
CA TYR A 337 20.69 -3.42 -21.77
C TYR A 337 20.06 -2.27 -20.98
N LEU A 338 20.88 -1.43 -20.35
CA LEU A 338 20.41 -0.37 -19.45
C LEU A 338 19.82 0.85 -20.17
N LYS A 339 20.54 1.42 -21.15
CA LYS A 339 20.10 2.63 -21.86
C LYS A 339 19.15 2.32 -23.02
N HIS A 340 19.34 1.18 -23.68
CA HIS A 340 18.64 0.88 -24.93
C HIS A 340 17.63 -0.28 -24.83
N ASN A 341 17.52 -1.00 -23.71
CA ASN A 341 16.68 -2.21 -23.62
C ASN A 341 16.99 -3.18 -24.80
N LEU A 342 18.27 -3.44 -25.07
CA LEU A 342 18.71 -4.39 -26.11
C LEU A 342 19.48 -5.55 -25.45
N GLY A 343 19.38 -6.75 -26.03
CA GLY A 343 19.97 -7.98 -25.48
C GLY A 343 19.16 -8.66 -24.37
N ILE A 344 17.95 -8.17 -24.08
CA ILE A 344 17.03 -8.77 -23.09
C ILE A 344 16.63 -10.18 -23.51
N ILE A 345 16.18 -10.30 -24.76
CA ILE A 345 15.66 -11.55 -25.34
C ILE A 345 16.79 -12.56 -25.53
N GLU A 346 17.92 -12.12 -26.09
CA GLU A 346 19.11 -12.96 -26.32
C GLU A 346 19.66 -13.51 -25.00
N MET A 347 19.77 -12.69 -23.95
CA MET A 347 20.22 -13.12 -22.63
C MET A 347 19.25 -14.13 -21.99
N ARG A 348 17.93 -13.92 -22.15
CA ARG A 348 16.90 -14.88 -21.70
C ARG A 348 17.06 -16.23 -22.41
N GLU A 349 17.18 -16.21 -23.72
CA GLU A 349 17.31 -17.44 -24.53
C GLU A 349 18.64 -18.15 -24.27
N ALA A 350 19.73 -17.40 -24.05
CA ALA A 350 21.01 -17.95 -23.63
C ALA A 350 20.90 -18.65 -22.25
N PHE A 351 20.20 -18.05 -21.28
CA PHE A 351 19.92 -18.70 -20.00
C PHE A 351 19.11 -19.98 -20.20
N LEU A 352 17.95 -19.91 -20.86
CA LEU A 352 17.07 -21.06 -21.11
C LEU A 352 17.78 -22.21 -21.84
N LYS A 353 18.70 -21.90 -22.76
CA LYS A 353 19.53 -22.88 -23.47
C LYS A 353 20.66 -23.47 -22.62
N SER A 354 21.16 -22.72 -21.64
CA SER A 354 22.22 -23.17 -20.70
C SER A 354 21.68 -23.86 -19.45
N SER A 355 20.38 -23.68 -19.16
CA SER A 355 19.68 -24.25 -18.02
C SER A 355 19.50 -25.76 -18.18
N GLU A 356 19.80 -26.52 -17.12
CA GLU A 356 19.45 -27.95 -17.04
C GLU A 356 17.94 -28.18 -16.88
N LEU A 357 17.21 -27.14 -16.44
CA LEU A 357 15.75 -27.14 -16.30
C LEU A 357 15.08 -26.52 -17.53
N SER A 358 14.03 -27.15 -18.04
CA SER A 358 13.16 -26.55 -19.05
C SER A 358 12.37 -25.37 -18.49
N GLU A 359 11.83 -24.52 -19.36
CA GLU A 359 10.97 -23.38 -18.96
C GLU A 359 9.78 -23.82 -18.08
N ALA A 360 9.13 -24.93 -18.45
CA ALA A 360 8.02 -25.49 -17.67
C ALA A 360 8.48 -26.04 -16.30
N GLU A 361 9.74 -26.43 -16.15
CA GLU A 361 10.33 -26.84 -14.87
C GLU A 361 10.78 -25.64 -14.04
N LEU A 362 11.27 -24.56 -14.65
CA LEU A 362 11.55 -23.29 -13.97
C LEU A 362 10.26 -22.68 -13.39
N LEU A 363 9.17 -22.66 -14.16
CA LEU A 363 7.86 -22.25 -13.67
C LEU A 363 7.35 -23.18 -12.56
N LYS A 364 7.55 -24.51 -12.66
CA LYS A 364 7.17 -25.45 -11.59
C LYS A 364 8.02 -25.28 -10.32
N LEU A 365 9.32 -25.00 -10.46
CA LEU A 365 10.23 -24.72 -9.37
C LEU A 365 9.69 -23.53 -8.55
N ASP A 366 9.36 -22.43 -9.22
CA ASP A 366 8.76 -21.26 -8.58
C ASP A 366 7.35 -21.53 -7.99
N LEU A 367 6.57 -22.43 -8.59
CA LEU A 367 5.28 -22.87 -8.03
C LEU A 367 5.43 -23.75 -6.79
N SER A 368 6.47 -24.58 -6.68
CA SER A 368 6.85 -25.25 -5.42
C SER A 368 7.45 -24.28 -4.41
N ASP A 369 8.14 -23.25 -4.89
CA ASP A 369 8.85 -22.25 -4.08
C ASP A 369 7.97 -21.09 -3.60
N LYS A 370 6.65 -21.18 -3.83
CA LYS A 370 5.64 -20.51 -2.98
C LYS A 370 5.76 -20.88 -1.49
N ASN A 371 6.63 -21.83 -1.13
CA ASN A 371 7.02 -22.12 0.25
C ASN A 371 8.34 -21.47 0.72
N HIS A 372 9.10 -20.76 -0.12
CA HIS A 372 10.41 -20.21 0.25
C HIS A 372 10.36 -18.82 0.88
N GLY A 373 9.81 -18.80 2.09
CA GLY A 373 10.36 -18.01 3.19
C GLY A 373 10.86 -18.96 4.28
N GLU A 374 11.57 -18.45 5.29
CA GLU A 374 11.83 -19.23 6.51
C GLU A 374 10.47 -19.64 7.10
N VAL A 375 10.27 -20.94 7.36
CA VAL A 375 8.95 -21.45 7.75
C VAL A 375 8.68 -21.11 9.21
N LYS A 376 7.72 -20.21 9.44
CA LYS A 376 7.37 -19.70 10.77
C LYS A 376 5.94 -20.08 11.11
N TYR A 377 5.73 -20.77 12.23
CA TYR A 377 4.43 -21.28 12.66
C TYR A 377 3.75 -20.31 13.62
N LEU A 378 2.58 -19.79 13.23
CA LEU A 378 1.78 -18.90 14.08
C LEU A 378 0.56 -19.66 14.61
N LEU A 379 0.57 -19.98 15.91
CA LEU A 379 -0.52 -20.65 16.60
C LEU A 379 -1.52 -19.59 17.09
N VAL A 380 -2.66 -19.49 16.43
CA VAL A 380 -3.71 -18.49 16.69
C VAL A 380 -4.80 -19.11 17.54
N THR A 381 -4.98 -18.60 18.76
CA THR A 381 -6.06 -19.05 19.64
C THR A 381 -7.41 -18.46 19.23
N VAL A 382 -8.46 -19.28 19.17
CA VAL A 382 -9.86 -18.85 18.92
C VAL A 382 -10.73 -19.32 20.06
N ALA A 383 -11.21 -18.38 20.88
CA ALA A 383 -11.90 -18.67 22.14
C ALA A 383 -12.70 -17.47 22.69
N THR A 384 -13.28 -17.65 23.87
CA THR A 384 -13.73 -16.57 24.77
C THR A 384 -12.81 -16.48 26.01
N LEU A 385 -13.17 -15.62 26.96
CA LEU A 385 -12.53 -15.56 28.29
C LEU A 385 -12.71 -16.90 29.03
N GLY A 386 -11.78 -17.26 29.91
CA GLY A 386 -11.88 -18.48 30.73
C GLY A 386 -11.59 -19.83 30.03
N CYS A 387 -11.60 -19.92 28.68
CA CYS A 387 -11.45 -21.20 27.96
C CYS A 387 -10.15 -21.99 28.25
N GLY A 388 -9.11 -21.31 28.76
CA GLY A 388 -7.84 -21.94 29.15
C GLY A 388 -6.63 -21.63 28.25
N LYS A 389 -6.78 -20.78 27.22
CA LYS A 389 -5.72 -20.33 26.28
C LYS A 389 -4.34 -20.18 26.93
N SER A 390 -4.17 -19.22 27.83
CA SER A 390 -2.91 -18.87 28.53
C SER A 390 -2.39 -19.94 29.49
N THR A 391 -3.15 -21.01 29.76
CA THR A 391 -2.59 -22.21 30.42
C THR A 391 -2.01 -23.15 29.38
N VAL A 392 -2.71 -23.36 28.26
CA VAL A 392 -2.22 -24.21 27.16
C VAL A 392 -1.00 -23.57 26.48
N ALA A 393 -0.99 -22.26 26.24
CA ALA A 393 0.15 -21.54 25.66
C ALA A 393 1.41 -21.69 26.51
N ASN A 394 1.32 -21.42 27.82
CA ASN A 394 2.44 -21.62 28.75
C ASN A 394 2.90 -23.09 28.81
N MET A 395 1.98 -24.06 28.81
CA MET A 395 2.34 -25.48 28.79
C MET A 395 3.09 -25.87 27.51
N LEU A 396 2.66 -25.39 26.34
CA LEU A 396 3.35 -25.64 25.07
C LEU A 396 4.74 -24.97 25.05
N THR A 397 4.86 -23.74 25.56
CA THR A 397 6.16 -23.06 25.72
C THR A 397 7.11 -23.86 26.63
N GLU A 398 6.65 -24.32 27.79
CA GLU A 398 7.44 -25.15 28.71
C GLU A 398 7.90 -26.46 28.04
N LEU A 399 6.97 -27.20 27.43
CA LEU A 399 7.24 -28.48 26.79
C LEU A 399 8.13 -28.35 25.54
N SER A 400 8.16 -27.18 24.90
CA SER A 400 9.08 -26.88 23.79
C SER A 400 10.54 -26.71 24.23
N LYS A 401 10.83 -26.69 25.55
CA LYS A 401 12.16 -26.47 26.13
C LYS A 401 12.82 -25.16 25.64
N GLY A 402 12.01 -24.11 25.47
CA GLY A 402 12.45 -22.79 25.00
C GLY A 402 12.59 -22.64 23.47
N LYS A 403 12.23 -23.66 22.67
CA LYS A 403 12.21 -23.52 21.19
C LYS A 403 11.03 -22.68 20.68
N TRP A 404 9.94 -22.60 21.46
CA TRP A 404 8.73 -21.85 21.12
C TRP A 404 8.51 -20.73 22.14
N THR A 405 7.76 -19.69 21.76
CA THR A 405 7.38 -18.61 22.67
C THR A 405 5.90 -18.21 22.49
N HIS A 406 5.37 -17.37 23.38
CA HIS A 406 4.00 -16.86 23.27
C HIS A 406 3.92 -15.38 23.65
N ARG A 407 2.93 -14.67 23.11
CA ARG A 407 2.62 -13.29 23.47
C ARG A 407 1.16 -13.14 23.84
N GLN A 408 0.89 -12.64 25.05
CA GLN A 408 -0.47 -12.39 25.52
C GLN A 408 -0.90 -10.95 25.17
N ASN A 409 -2.04 -10.81 24.51
CA ASN A 409 -2.61 -9.50 24.19
C ASN A 409 -2.89 -8.62 25.44
N ASP A 410 -3.13 -9.24 26.59
CA ASP A 410 -3.45 -8.55 27.84
C ASP A 410 -2.23 -7.85 28.44
N GLU A 411 -1.03 -8.41 28.28
CA GLU A 411 0.26 -7.86 28.73
C GLU A 411 0.69 -6.61 27.93
N VAL A 412 0.18 -6.41 26.72
CA VAL A 412 0.56 -5.28 25.86
C VAL A 412 0.03 -3.95 26.42
N THR A 413 0.93 -3.10 26.93
CA THR A 413 0.63 -1.78 27.53
C THR A 413 0.59 -0.62 26.52
N ALA A 414 0.86 -0.91 25.24
CA ALA A 414 0.90 0.07 24.15
C ALA A 414 -0.49 0.68 23.85
N LYS A 415 -0.51 1.95 23.39
CA LYS A 415 -1.75 2.69 23.08
C LYS A 415 -2.55 2.06 21.92
N LYS A 416 -1.86 1.42 20.97
CA LYS A 416 -2.45 0.57 19.93
C LYS A 416 -2.02 -0.88 20.22
N LYS A 417 -2.81 -1.62 21.00
CA LYS A 417 -2.43 -2.97 21.46
C LYS A 417 -2.10 -3.93 20.31
N PHE A 418 -2.98 -4.05 19.32
CA PHE A 418 -2.81 -5.08 18.29
C PHE A 418 -1.59 -4.86 17.36
N PRO A 419 -1.31 -3.67 16.80
CA PRO A 419 -0.07 -3.45 16.03
C PRO A 419 1.21 -3.66 16.85
N ALA A 420 1.19 -3.33 18.15
CA ALA A 420 2.33 -3.60 19.03
C ALA A 420 2.49 -5.10 19.32
N LEU A 421 1.39 -5.85 19.44
CA LEU A 421 1.40 -7.31 19.55
C LEU A 421 1.99 -7.96 18.30
N VAL A 422 1.52 -7.57 17.10
CA VAL A 422 2.08 -8.05 15.81
C VAL A 422 3.57 -7.75 15.72
N SER A 423 3.98 -6.50 15.98
CA SER A 423 5.40 -6.12 15.95
C SER A 423 6.26 -6.89 16.96
N SER A 424 5.70 -7.30 18.11
CA SER A 424 6.43 -8.10 19.10
C SER A 424 6.60 -9.55 18.60
N ILE A 425 5.53 -10.14 18.07
CA ILE A 425 5.54 -11.50 17.50
C ILE A 425 6.46 -11.60 16.28
N LEU A 426 6.49 -10.58 15.42
CA LEU A 426 7.42 -10.53 14.29
C LEU A 426 8.89 -10.51 14.73
N SER A 427 9.19 -9.86 15.86
CA SER A 427 10.55 -9.88 16.43
C SER A 427 10.87 -11.19 17.17
N ASP A 428 9.87 -11.83 17.78
CA ASP A 428 10.05 -13.18 18.36
C ASP A 428 10.46 -14.20 17.29
N PHE A 429 9.93 -14.07 16.07
CA PHE A 429 10.28 -14.94 14.93
C PHE A 429 11.73 -14.80 14.43
N GLU A 430 12.46 -13.75 14.83
CA GLU A 430 13.92 -13.63 14.60
C GLU A 430 14.72 -14.70 15.37
N SER A 431 14.14 -15.30 16.42
CA SER A 431 14.81 -16.24 17.33
C SER A 431 14.03 -17.53 17.62
N HIS A 432 12.78 -17.64 17.16
CA HIS A 432 11.92 -18.80 17.33
C HIS A 432 11.22 -19.15 16.02
N ASP A 433 10.97 -20.43 15.76
CA ASP A 433 10.18 -20.86 14.60
C ASP A 433 8.69 -20.96 14.88
N VAL A 434 8.29 -20.99 16.16
CA VAL A 434 6.90 -21.15 16.59
C VAL A 434 6.54 -20.09 17.63
N VAL A 435 5.53 -19.27 17.32
CA VAL A 435 4.98 -18.27 18.25
C VAL A 435 3.48 -18.48 18.44
N ILE A 436 3.03 -18.44 19.69
CA ILE A 436 1.62 -18.56 20.06
C ILE A 436 1.03 -17.16 20.32
N LEU A 437 0.02 -16.80 19.54
CA LEU A 437 -0.75 -15.56 19.69
C LEU A 437 -1.92 -15.82 20.65
N ASP A 438 -1.73 -15.47 21.93
CA ASP A 438 -2.77 -15.58 22.96
C ASP A 438 -3.67 -14.33 22.98
N ARG A 439 -4.75 -14.41 22.22
CA ARG A 439 -5.83 -13.43 22.12
C ARG A 439 -7.14 -14.18 21.87
N ASN A 440 -8.28 -13.64 22.29
CA ASN A 440 -9.56 -14.34 22.13
C ASN A 440 -9.95 -14.61 20.66
N ASN A 441 -9.68 -13.66 19.73
CA ASN A 441 -9.97 -13.77 18.29
C ASN A 441 -11.38 -14.31 17.96
N SER A 442 -12.36 -13.86 18.75
CA SER A 442 -13.69 -14.45 18.83
C SER A 442 -14.51 -14.23 17.54
N SER A 443 -14.30 -13.11 16.84
CA SER A 443 -14.99 -12.78 15.59
C SER A 443 -14.06 -12.93 14.37
N GLY A 444 -14.62 -13.31 13.21
CA GLY A 444 -13.88 -13.48 11.95
C GLY A 444 -13.05 -12.26 11.56
N ASN A 445 -13.56 -11.03 11.75
CA ASN A 445 -12.81 -9.80 11.50
C ASN A 445 -11.51 -9.70 12.32
N GLU A 446 -11.41 -10.33 13.49
CA GLU A 446 -10.16 -10.36 14.27
C GLU A 446 -9.15 -11.38 13.73
N ARG A 447 -9.64 -12.43 13.07
CA ARG A 447 -8.82 -13.49 12.46
C ARG A 447 -8.30 -13.04 11.11
N GLU A 448 -9.16 -12.48 10.26
CA GLU A 448 -8.80 -11.76 9.03
C GLU A 448 -7.78 -10.63 9.30
N GLN A 449 -7.95 -9.87 10.39
CA GLN A 449 -6.99 -8.84 10.80
C GLN A 449 -5.60 -9.43 11.14
N ILE A 450 -5.53 -10.65 11.69
CA ILE A 450 -4.26 -11.33 11.96
C ILE A 450 -3.60 -11.73 10.64
N ILE A 451 -4.28 -12.57 9.85
CA ILE A 451 -3.78 -13.07 8.56
C ILE A 451 -3.28 -11.90 7.70
N SER A 452 -4.11 -10.86 7.52
CA SER A 452 -3.78 -9.71 6.69
C SER A 452 -2.57 -8.89 7.17
N GLU A 453 -2.25 -8.83 8.47
CA GLU A 453 -1.06 -8.08 8.94
C GLU A 453 0.22 -8.91 8.89
N PHE A 454 0.13 -10.23 9.07
CA PHE A 454 1.28 -11.13 8.92
C PHE A 454 1.62 -11.36 7.43
N ASP A 455 0.63 -11.54 6.55
CA ASP A 455 0.84 -11.64 5.09
C ASP A 455 1.40 -10.35 4.47
N LYS A 456 1.07 -9.16 5.01
CA LYS A 456 1.74 -7.91 4.60
C LYS A 456 3.24 -7.88 4.96
N SER A 457 3.65 -8.73 5.91
CA SER A 457 4.99 -8.76 6.49
C SER A 457 5.84 -9.91 5.94
N SER A 458 5.23 -10.96 5.36
CA SER A 458 5.92 -12.14 4.79
C SER A 458 6.99 -11.73 3.78
N ASP A 459 6.59 -10.95 2.76
CA ASP A 459 7.43 -10.59 1.62
C ASP A 459 8.55 -9.62 2.01
N ALA A 460 8.32 -8.82 3.06
CA ALA A 460 9.31 -7.87 3.57
C ALA A 460 10.41 -8.57 4.39
N LEU A 461 10.05 -9.65 5.11
CA LEU A 461 10.93 -10.36 6.03
C LEU A 461 11.50 -11.66 5.43
N GLY A 462 10.93 -12.18 4.34
CA GLY A 462 11.28 -13.47 3.77
C GLY A 462 10.79 -14.64 4.60
N TYR A 463 9.60 -14.53 5.21
CA TYR A 463 8.97 -15.55 6.05
C TYR A 463 7.78 -16.23 5.36
N ASN A 464 7.62 -17.54 5.55
CA ASN A 464 6.46 -18.31 5.12
C ASN A 464 5.64 -18.69 6.35
N PHE A 465 4.56 -17.93 6.60
CA PHE A 465 3.74 -18.13 7.79
C PHE A 465 2.79 -19.33 7.66
N LYS A 466 2.85 -20.22 8.65
CA LYS A 466 1.99 -21.40 8.78
C LYS A 466 0.97 -21.16 9.88
N TYR A 467 -0.26 -20.81 9.48
CA TYR A 467 -1.34 -20.44 10.39
C TYR A 467 -2.06 -21.68 10.93
N ILE A 468 -2.01 -21.84 12.26
CA ILE A 468 -2.62 -22.98 12.97
C ILE A 468 -3.67 -22.47 13.94
N CYS A 469 -4.93 -22.84 13.73
CA CYS A 469 -6.04 -22.43 14.60
C CYS A 469 -6.15 -23.37 15.81
N LEU A 470 -6.05 -22.82 17.01
CA LEU A 470 -6.36 -23.51 18.27
C LEU A 470 -7.80 -23.16 18.68
N ASN A 471 -8.75 -23.99 18.26
CA ASN A 471 -10.19 -23.72 18.32
C ASN A 471 -10.80 -24.26 19.62
N PHE A 472 -10.99 -23.41 20.63
CA PHE A 472 -11.50 -23.81 21.96
C PHE A 472 -13.02 -23.99 22.01
N LEU A 473 -13.75 -23.66 20.94
CA LEU A 473 -15.21 -23.63 20.90
C LEU A 473 -15.71 -24.06 19.50
N PRO A 474 -15.45 -25.31 19.06
CA PRO A 474 -15.79 -25.78 17.72
C PRO A 474 -17.28 -25.73 17.41
N ASN A 475 -18.13 -25.97 18.40
CA ASN A 475 -19.59 -25.90 18.27
C ASN A 475 -20.17 -24.52 18.63
N GLY A 476 -19.32 -23.50 18.84
CA GLY A 476 -19.72 -22.19 19.33
C GLY A 476 -19.83 -22.10 20.85
N VAL A 477 -20.57 -21.10 21.34
CA VAL A 477 -20.76 -20.83 22.77
C VAL A 477 -22.10 -21.40 23.23
N ASP A 478 -22.04 -22.50 23.99
CA ASP A 478 -23.18 -23.16 24.64
C ASP A 478 -23.21 -22.89 26.16
N ASP A 479 -24.22 -23.40 26.87
CA ASP A 479 -24.35 -23.16 28.32
C ASP A 479 -23.33 -23.95 29.15
N GLN A 480 -22.84 -25.09 28.65
CA GLN A 480 -21.80 -25.87 29.30
C GLN A 480 -20.46 -25.12 29.29
N SER A 481 -20.04 -24.60 28.13
CA SER A 481 -18.84 -23.77 27.99
C SER A 481 -18.95 -22.45 28.74
N LYS A 482 -20.13 -21.80 28.80
CA LYS A 482 -20.37 -20.65 29.68
C LYS A 482 -20.15 -20.99 31.15
N SER A 483 -20.67 -22.11 31.67
CA SER A 483 -20.42 -22.49 33.07
C SER A 483 -18.94 -22.74 33.31
N ILE A 484 -18.30 -23.60 32.50
CA ILE A 484 -16.88 -23.93 32.64
C ILE A 484 -16.00 -22.67 32.60
N THR A 485 -16.25 -21.75 31.67
CA THR A 485 -15.46 -20.52 31.57
C THR A 485 -15.72 -19.56 32.73
N ARG A 486 -16.97 -19.41 33.18
CA ARG A 486 -17.34 -18.56 34.32
C ARG A 486 -16.70 -19.08 35.60
N ASP A 487 -16.81 -20.38 35.85
CA ASP A 487 -16.36 -20.99 37.08
C ASP A 487 -14.81 -20.93 37.13
N ARG A 488 -14.11 -21.24 36.02
CA ARG A 488 -12.64 -21.02 35.92
C ARG A 488 -12.19 -19.55 36.01
N VAL A 489 -13.03 -18.57 35.67
CA VAL A 489 -12.72 -17.13 35.88
C VAL A 489 -12.89 -16.75 37.35
N LYS A 490 -13.89 -17.31 38.05
CA LYS A 490 -14.07 -17.12 39.50
C LYS A 490 -12.95 -17.75 40.30
N ASP A 491 -12.59 -19.00 40.00
CA ASP A 491 -11.52 -19.74 40.69
C ASP A 491 -10.14 -19.09 40.54
N ARG A 492 -9.91 -18.35 39.44
CA ARG A 492 -8.67 -17.57 39.25
C ARG A 492 -8.60 -16.30 40.09
N GLY A 493 -9.74 -15.74 40.53
CA GLY A 493 -9.79 -14.54 41.34
C GLY A 493 -9.03 -13.36 40.71
N ASP A 494 -8.15 -12.72 41.49
CA ASP A 494 -7.30 -11.62 41.04
C ASP A 494 -6.11 -12.04 40.15
N ASN A 495 -5.84 -13.34 40.01
CA ASN A 495 -4.76 -13.86 39.15
C ASN A 495 -5.12 -13.82 37.64
N HIS A 496 -6.21 -13.15 37.27
CA HIS A 496 -6.59 -12.90 35.88
C HIS A 496 -6.22 -11.47 35.47
N LEU A 497 -5.25 -11.31 34.55
CA LEU A 497 -4.68 -10.01 34.13
C LEU A 497 -5.73 -8.88 33.92
N THR A 498 -6.83 -9.19 33.23
CA THR A 498 -7.91 -8.23 32.94
C THR A 498 -9.07 -8.19 33.96
N ILE A 499 -9.18 -9.17 34.87
CA ILE A 499 -10.34 -9.33 35.78
C ILE A 499 -9.85 -9.43 37.22
N LYS A 500 -10.09 -8.38 38.02
CA LYS A 500 -9.74 -8.35 39.44
C LYS A 500 -10.97 -8.56 40.30
N ALA A 501 -11.20 -9.81 40.72
CA ALA A 501 -12.29 -10.22 41.59
C ALA A 501 -12.40 -9.42 42.90
N SER A 502 -11.31 -8.88 43.45
CA SER A 502 -11.34 -8.01 44.64
C SER A 502 -11.88 -6.60 44.39
N THR A 503 -11.98 -6.16 43.13
CA THR A 503 -12.38 -4.78 42.77
C THR A 503 -13.54 -4.70 41.76
N MET A 504 -13.99 -5.83 41.21
CA MET A 504 -15.09 -5.93 40.26
C MET A 504 -16.25 -6.74 40.83
N THR A 505 -17.48 -6.23 40.66
CA THR A 505 -18.70 -6.97 41.05
C THR A 505 -18.98 -8.12 40.08
N ASP A 506 -19.61 -9.20 40.56
CA ASP A 506 -19.95 -10.38 39.72
C ASP A 506 -20.72 -9.99 38.45
N GLN A 507 -21.63 -9.02 38.54
CA GLN A 507 -22.36 -8.46 37.39
C GLN A 507 -21.44 -7.81 36.34
N LYS A 508 -20.35 -7.14 36.74
CA LYS A 508 -19.37 -6.57 35.80
C LYS A 508 -18.54 -7.67 35.13
N ILE A 509 -18.16 -8.70 35.89
CA ILE A 509 -17.43 -9.86 35.36
C ILE A 509 -18.29 -10.59 34.31
N GLN A 510 -19.55 -10.90 34.65
CA GLN A 510 -20.51 -11.46 33.70
C GLN A 510 -20.72 -10.56 32.47
N GLY A 511 -20.82 -9.25 32.65
CA GLY A 511 -20.98 -8.29 31.55
C GLY A 511 -19.81 -8.30 30.56
N ILE A 512 -18.57 -8.40 31.06
CA ILE A 512 -17.37 -8.52 30.23
C ILE A 512 -17.37 -9.87 29.49
N MET A 513 -17.66 -10.98 30.18
CA MET A 513 -17.68 -12.31 29.54
C MET A 513 -18.72 -12.39 28.42
N ARG A 514 -19.95 -11.93 28.68
CA ARG A 514 -21.03 -11.86 27.68
C ARG A 514 -20.63 -11.08 26.42
N GLN A 515 -19.79 -10.06 26.51
CA GLN A 515 -19.31 -9.31 25.33
C GLN A 515 -18.46 -10.16 24.39
N PHE A 516 -17.65 -11.09 24.92
CA PHE A 516 -16.86 -12.01 24.08
C PHE A 516 -17.70 -13.18 23.58
N GLU A 517 -18.64 -13.67 24.39
CA GLU A 517 -19.61 -14.70 24.01
C GLU A 517 -20.53 -14.24 22.87
N SER A 518 -21.14 -13.06 22.99
CA SER A 518 -22.15 -12.55 22.04
C SER A 518 -21.59 -12.19 20.66
N ARG A 519 -20.27 -12.04 20.54
CA ARG A 519 -19.56 -11.73 19.29
C ARG A 519 -18.77 -12.92 18.75
N PHE A 520 -18.85 -14.09 19.39
CA PHE A 520 -18.14 -15.28 18.95
C PHE A 520 -18.73 -15.79 17.63
N GLN A 521 -17.85 -16.10 16.68
CA GLN A 521 -18.18 -16.67 15.38
C GLN A 521 -17.37 -17.94 15.18
N VAL A 522 -18.09 -19.06 15.05
CA VAL A 522 -17.53 -20.40 14.76
C VAL A 522 -16.58 -20.33 13.57
N VAL A 523 -15.45 -21.03 13.68
CA VAL A 523 -14.44 -21.15 12.62
C VAL A 523 -15.07 -21.94 11.46
N ASN A 524 -15.03 -21.39 10.24
CA ASN A 524 -15.47 -22.11 9.03
C ASN A 524 -14.51 -21.81 7.88
N LYS A 525 -13.73 -22.83 7.48
CA LYS A 525 -12.70 -22.76 6.43
C LYS A 525 -13.21 -22.38 5.03
N GLU A 526 -14.53 -22.43 4.79
CA GLU A 526 -15.17 -21.93 3.56
C GLU A 526 -15.30 -20.39 3.54
N LYS A 527 -14.95 -19.70 4.62
CA LYS A 527 -14.99 -18.24 4.73
C LYS A 527 -13.59 -17.65 4.62
N HIS A 528 -13.48 -16.55 3.88
CA HIS A 528 -12.26 -15.73 3.72
C HIS A 528 -11.49 -15.44 5.01
N CYS A 529 -12.18 -15.26 6.15
CA CYS A 529 -11.54 -14.99 7.44
C CYS A 529 -10.87 -16.20 8.12
N ASP A 530 -11.08 -17.41 7.60
CA ASP A 530 -10.62 -18.69 8.18
C ASP A 530 -9.96 -19.62 7.13
N GLU A 531 -10.10 -19.36 5.83
CA GLU A 531 -9.57 -20.20 4.74
C GLU A 531 -8.05 -20.40 4.81
N ALA A 532 -7.33 -19.38 5.31
CA ALA A 532 -5.88 -19.35 5.48
C ALA A 532 -5.35 -20.29 6.58
N PHE A 533 -6.20 -20.86 7.45
CA PHE A 533 -5.74 -21.83 8.45
C PHE A 533 -5.40 -23.17 7.81
N GLU A 534 -4.11 -23.51 7.76
CA GLU A 534 -3.66 -24.80 7.22
C GLU A 534 -4.17 -25.98 8.06
N LEU A 535 -4.15 -25.81 9.38
CA LEU A 535 -4.60 -26.78 10.38
C LEU A 535 -5.54 -26.10 11.38
N ILE A 536 -6.69 -26.72 11.63
CA ILE A 536 -7.62 -26.34 12.70
C ILE A 536 -7.60 -27.49 13.70
N ILE A 537 -7.28 -27.19 14.96
CA ILE A 537 -7.23 -28.16 16.05
C ILE A 537 -8.39 -27.82 17.00
N ASP A 538 -9.37 -28.71 17.06
CA ASP A 538 -10.55 -28.54 17.91
C ASP A 538 -10.28 -29.00 19.34
N LEU A 539 -10.62 -28.14 20.30
CA LEU A 539 -10.25 -28.25 21.70
C LEU A 539 -11.48 -28.08 22.60
N SER A 540 -11.41 -28.60 23.82
CA SER A 540 -12.49 -28.45 24.82
C SER A 540 -12.20 -27.28 25.77
N PRO A 541 -13.14 -26.36 26.04
CA PRO A 541 -12.92 -25.31 27.02
C PRO A 541 -12.67 -25.94 28.39
N GLY A 542 -11.70 -25.42 29.12
CA GLY A 542 -11.38 -25.89 30.47
C GLY A 542 -10.50 -27.14 30.58
N LYS A 543 -10.27 -27.93 29.51
CA LYS A 543 -9.51 -29.19 29.58
C LYS A 543 -8.03 -29.06 29.21
N SER A 544 -7.28 -28.27 29.99
CA SER A 544 -5.90 -27.85 29.64
C SER A 544 -4.91 -28.98 29.32
N ILE A 545 -4.87 -30.07 30.11
CA ILE A 545 -3.99 -31.23 29.84
C ILE A 545 -4.41 -31.93 28.54
N GLN A 546 -5.70 -32.29 28.40
CA GLN A 546 -6.22 -32.98 27.21
C GLN A 546 -5.97 -32.16 25.94
N ASN A 547 -6.27 -30.86 25.97
CA ASN A 547 -6.02 -29.95 24.85
C ASN A 547 -4.55 -29.91 24.46
N THR A 548 -3.63 -29.85 25.44
CA THR A 548 -2.19 -29.84 25.17
C THR A 548 -1.76 -31.13 24.46
N LYS A 549 -2.21 -32.30 24.93
CA LYS A 549 -1.97 -33.59 24.24
C LYS A 549 -2.56 -33.61 22.82
N THR A 550 -3.79 -33.13 22.64
CA THR A 550 -4.42 -33.03 21.31
C THR A 550 -3.58 -32.17 20.37
N ILE A 551 -3.14 -30.99 20.81
CA ILE A 551 -2.30 -30.08 20.01
C ILE A 551 -0.99 -30.76 19.63
N LEU A 552 -0.26 -31.33 20.59
CA LEU A 552 1.01 -32.00 20.35
C LEU A 552 0.86 -33.15 19.34
N ASN A 553 -0.16 -34.00 19.50
CA ASN A 553 -0.45 -35.10 18.59
C ASN A 553 -0.81 -34.61 17.17
N SER A 554 -1.68 -33.60 17.04
CA SER A 554 -2.05 -33.02 15.75
C SER A 554 -0.85 -32.33 15.06
N LEU A 555 -0.02 -31.63 15.81
CA LEU A 555 1.19 -30.98 15.29
C LEU A 555 2.24 -32.00 14.86
N ASN A 556 2.55 -33.01 15.68
CA ASN A 556 3.50 -34.06 15.29
C ASN A 556 3.01 -34.91 14.11
N THR A 557 1.69 -35.07 13.95
CA THR A 557 1.09 -35.76 12.80
C THR A 557 1.19 -34.93 11.52
N LYS A 558 0.98 -33.61 11.61
CA LYS A 558 0.94 -32.70 10.44
C LYS A 558 2.32 -32.16 10.06
N TYR A 559 3.19 -31.95 11.04
CA TYR A 559 4.52 -31.37 10.95
C TYR A 559 5.50 -32.20 11.82
N PRO A 560 5.89 -33.41 11.38
CA PRO A 560 6.79 -34.29 12.14
C PRO A 560 8.11 -33.59 12.47
N GLY A 561 8.58 -33.73 13.71
CA GLY A 561 9.83 -33.12 14.19
C GLY A 561 9.73 -31.66 14.65
N LEU A 562 8.57 -30.99 14.52
CA LEU A 562 8.35 -29.62 15.03
C LEU A 562 8.50 -29.52 16.56
N ILE A 563 8.26 -30.63 17.27
CA ILE A 563 8.50 -30.79 18.71
C ILE A 563 8.85 -32.26 19.01
N GLU A 564 9.76 -32.45 19.97
CA GLU A 564 9.99 -33.77 20.58
C GLU A 564 8.74 -34.13 21.41
N MET A 565 8.07 -35.23 21.08
CA MET A 565 6.84 -35.62 21.78
C MET A 565 7.12 -35.89 23.28
N PRO A 566 6.56 -35.10 24.20
CA PRO A 566 6.76 -35.29 25.63
C PRO A 566 5.94 -36.48 26.15
N THR A 567 6.42 -37.07 27.22
CA THR A 567 5.71 -38.12 27.97
C THR A 567 4.48 -37.55 28.71
N ASP A 568 3.55 -38.43 29.04
CA ASP A 568 2.36 -38.08 29.84
C ASP A 568 2.72 -37.49 31.21
N GLU A 569 3.84 -37.91 31.80
CA GLU A 569 4.38 -37.31 33.02
C GLU A 569 4.89 -35.89 32.81
N GLU A 570 5.63 -35.62 31.73
CA GLU A 570 6.13 -34.27 31.41
C GLU A 570 4.97 -33.30 31.14
N VAL A 571 3.92 -33.73 30.43
CA VAL A 571 2.70 -32.91 30.23
C VAL A 571 2.01 -32.61 31.55
N THR A 572 2.00 -33.56 32.48
CA THR A 572 1.40 -33.37 33.82
C THR A 572 2.24 -32.43 34.68
N LYS A 573 3.57 -32.63 34.74
CA LYS A 573 4.54 -31.75 35.41
C LYS A 573 4.49 -30.32 34.86
N ALA A 574 4.35 -30.14 33.55
CA ALA A 574 4.18 -28.84 32.92
C ALA A 574 2.86 -28.15 33.31
N PHE A 575 1.76 -28.91 33.43
CA PHE A 575 0.49 -28.36 33.95
C PHE A 575 0.63 -27.92 35.41
N GLU A 576 1.21 -28.77 36.26
CA GLU A 576 1.47 -28.46 37.68
C GLU A 576 2.33 -27.21 37.81
N LYS A 577 3.45 -27.12 37.09
CA LYS A 577 4.32 -25.94 37.05
C LYS A 577 3.54 -24.67 36.65
N VAL A 578 2.83 -24.70 35.53
CA VAL A 578 2.06 -23.54 35.03
C VAL A 578 0.91 -23.12 35.96
N VAL A 579 0.38 -24.04 36.77
CA VAL A 579 -0.60 -23.73 37.83
C VAL A 579 0.10 -23.18 39.09
N HIS A 580 1.23 -23.76 39.49
CA HIS A 580 1.99 -23.35 40.67
C HIS A 580 2.71 -22.01 40.49
N GLU A 581 3.26 -21.69 39.33
CA GLU A 581 3.90 -20.38 39.06
C GLU A 581 2.87 -19.24 39.17
N LYS A 582 1.64 -19.47 38.70
CA LYS A 582 0.50 -18.55 38.86
C LYS A 582 0.01 -18.41 40.31
N ILE A 583 0.54 -19.23 41.22
CA ILE A 583 0.35 -19.12 42.67
C ILE A 583 1.61 -18.53 43.33
N ALA A 584 2.81 -18.86 42.84
CA ALA A 584 4.10 -18.48 43.42
C ALA A 584 4.50 -17.02 43.19
N ASP A 585 4.06 -16.39 42.08
CA ASP A 585 4.18 -14.93 41.87
C ASP A 585 3.52 -14.10 42.99
N ASN A 586 2.66 -14.71 43.83
CA ASN A 586 2.06 -14.07 45.00
C ASN A 586 2.93 -14.12 46.28
N ASN A 587 4.06 -14.84 46.30
CA ASN A 587 4.76 -15.22 47.55
C ASN A 587 6.19 -14.68 47.72
N THR A 588 6.72 -13.84 46.82
CA THR A 588 8.05 -13.22 47.03
C THR A 588 7.93 -11.80 47.59
N PRO A 589 8.30 -11.54 48.86
CA PRO A 589 8.37 -10.19 49.39
C PRO A 589 9.65 -9.50 48.90
N SER A 590 9.52 -8.48 48.05
CA SER A 590 10.63 -7.59 47.68
C SER A 590 10.88 -6.55 48.78
N SER A 591 11.44 -7.00 49.91
CA SER A 591 11.88 -6.14 51.01
C SER A 591 13.38 -6.28 51.27
N THR A 592 14.13 -5.22 51.00
CA THR A 592 15.32 -4.84 51.79
C THR A 592 15.27 -3.33 52.06
N ASP A 593 15.13 -2.98 53.34
CA ASP A 593 15.15 -1.60 53.87
C ASP A 593 16.60 -1.07 53.92
N LYS A 594 16.87 0.17 53.48
CA LYS A 594 16.99 1.45 54.26
C LYS A 594 18.07 1.47 55.36
N PRO A 595 18.75 2.63 55.54
CA PRO A 595 18.25 3.66 56.47
C PRO A 595 18.33 5.10 55.88
N GLY A 596 17.65 6.12 56.40
CA GLY A 596 16.67 6.23 57.49
C GLY A 596 15.67 7.37 57.16
N GLN A 597 14.40 7.28 57.57
CA GLN A 597 13.80 7.59 58.90
C GLN A 597 12.98 8.91 58.78
N LYS A 598 11.64 8.81 58.77
CA LYS A 598 10.72 8.83 59.96
C LYS A 598 10.68 10.25 60.58
N THR A 599 9.56 10.95 60.71
CA THR A 599 8.23 10.59 61.26
C THR A 599 7.18 11.62 60.77
N GLY A 600 5.86 11.48 60.95
CA GLY A 600 5.08 10.48 61.68
C GLY A 600 3.57 10.61 61.35
N SER A 601 2.76 9.73 61.93
CA SER A 601 1.32 9.59 61.63
C SER A 601 0.40 10.38 62.57
N LYS A 602 -0.80 10.75 62.09
CA LYS A 602 -2.04 10.91 62.89
C LYS A 602 -3.29 10.74 62.02
N GLN A 603 -4.47 10.64 62.65
CA GLN A 603 -5.63 9.85 62.17
C GLN A 603 -6.72 10.64 61.39
N LYS A 604 -7.55 9.86 60.64
CA LYS A 604 -8.96 10.03 60.18
C LYS A 604 -9.72 11.36 60.50
N PRO A 605 -10.62 11.87 59.62
CA PRO A 605 -11.83 11.15 59.16
C PRO A 605 -12.24 11.43 57.67
N PRO A 606 -13.42 10.95 57.15
CA PRO A 606 -13.63 10.79 55.69
C PRO A 606 -14.45 11.90 55.01
N GLN A 607 -14.22 12.15 53.69
CA GLN A 607 -15.28 12.47 52.68
C GLN A 607 -14.78 12.67 51.22
N LYS A 608 -15.63 12.22 50.27
CA LYS A 608 -15.93 12.78 48.91
C LYS A 608 -14.87 12.94 47.79
N LYS A 609 -15.07 12.12 46.74
CA LYS A 609 -14.93 12.36 45.26
C LYS A 609 -14.02 13.52 44.76
N SER A 610 -12.81 13.21 44.28
CA SER A 610 -11.95 14.00 43.33
C SER A 610 -10.66 13.22 42.98
N GLU A 611 -9.85 13.49 41.92
CA GLU A 611 -10.14 13.71 40.48
C GLU A 611 -8.95 13.14 39.63
N LYS A 612 -8.38 13.82 38.62
CA LYS A 612 -7.33 13.27 37.70
C LYS A 612 -5.91 13.80 37.96
N GLY A 613 -4.92 12.91 38.03
CA GLY A 613 -3.49 13.25 38.06
C GLY A 613 -2.82 13.34 36.68
N VAL A 614 -1.61 13.92 36.63
CA VAL A 614 -0.81 14.11 35.39
C VAL A 614 -0.25 12.77 34.87
N SER A 615 -0.33 12.58 33.55
CA SER A 615 0.12 11.35 32.87
C SER A 615 1.64 11.21 32.81
N ASN A 616 2.16 9.99 32.96
CA ASN A 616 3.57 9.68 32.67
C ASN A 616 3.95 9.76 31.18
N ARG A 617 2.97 9.95 30.27
CA ARG A 617 3.20 10.17 28.84
C ARG A 617 3.27 11.66 28.43
N THR A 618 3.16 12.60 29.38
CA THR A 618 3.25 14.03 29.09
C THR A 618 4.66 14.41 28.61
N SER A 619 4.72 15.07 27.45
CA SER A 619 5.94 15.53 26.77
C SER A 619 6.16 17.03 26.93
N TYR A 620 5.09 17.81 27.07
CA TYR A 620 5.17 19.26 27.30
C TYR A 620 3.95 19.81 28.06
N PHE A 621 4.16 20.94 28.73
CA PHE A 621 3.08 21.76 29.28
C PHE A 621 2.84 22.96 28.37
N SER A 622 1.57 23.33 28.16
CA SER A 622 1.22 24.48 27.32
C SER A 622 0.00 25.25 27.82
N VAL A 623 -0.06 26.54 27.50
CA VAL A 623 -1.25 27.37 27.63
C VAL A 623 -2.02 27.32 26.32
N GLN A 624 -3.27 26.91 26.36
CA GLN A 624 -4.11 26.77 25.17
C GLN A 624 -4.86 28.07 24.92
N ILE A 625 -4.81 28.59 23.70
CA ILE A 625 -5.49 29.84 23.35
C ILE A 625 -6.96 29.54 23.03
N ASN A 626 -7.85 30.37 23.58
CA ASN A 626 -9.29 30.20 23.41
C ASN A 626 -9.72 30.39 21.95
N SER A 627 -10.75 29.67 21.51
CA SER A 627 -11.22 29.67 20.12
C SER A 627 -11.75 31.02 19.62
N LYS A 628 -12.15 31.91 20.54
CA LYS A 628 -12.50 33.32 20.26
C LYS A 628 -11.26 34.10 19.82
N ASP A 629 -10.21 34.07 20.63
CA ASP A 629 -8.97 34.80 20.39
C ASP A 629 -8.19 34.26 19.19
N TYR A 630 -8.20 32.94 18.97
CA TYR A 630 -7.63 32.31 17.78
C TYR A 630 -8.09 32.98 16.48
N LYS A 631 -9.40 33.27 16.34
CA LYS A 631 -9.94 33.88 15.11
C LYS A 631 -9.43 35.31 14.91
N GLU A 632 -9.38 36.10 15.98
CA GLU A 632 -8.96 37.49 15.94
C GLU A 632 -7.46 37.61 15.62
N LEU A 633 -6.63 36.77 16.26
CA LEU A 633 -5.19 36.70 16.01
C LEU A 633 -4.87 36.23 14.59
N MET A 634 -5.61 35.24 14.08
CA MET A 634 -5.49 34.80 12.68
C MET A 634 -5.87 35.87 11.67
N GLU A 635 -6.82 36.75 12.00
CA GLU A 635 -7.21 37.84 11.13
C GLU A 635 -6.17 38.97 11.13
N PHE A 636 -5.63 39.33 12.30
CA PHE A 636 -4.51 40.27 12.41
C PHE A 636 -3.28 39.80 11.63
N VAL A 637 -2.98 38.49 11.64
CA VAL A 637 -1.88 37.92 10.85
C VAL A 637 -2.09 38.10 9.36
N LYS A 638 -3.29 37.80 8.82
CA LYS A 638 -3.58 37.96 7.39
C LYS A 638 -3.51 39.42 6.92
N GLN A 639 -3.76 40.37 7.81
CA GLN A 639 -3.71 41.80 7.51
C GLN A 639 -2.28 42.36 7.46
N ASN A 640 -1.33 41.72 8.15
CA ASN A 640 0.04 42.24 8.31
C ASN A 640 1.11 41.36 7.63
N VAL A 641 0.86 40.06 7.43
CA VAL A 641 1.80 39.13 6.79
C VAL A 641 1.35 38.84 5.36
N ASN A 642 2.07 39.42 4.40
CA ASN A 642 1.77 39.24 2.97
C ASN A 642 1.82 37.76 2.55
N ASP A 643 0.87 37.37 1.71
CA ASP A 643 0.70 36.03 1.14
C ASP A 643 0.72 34.86 2.15
N PHE A 644 0.33 35.14 3.40
CA PHE A 644 0.42 34.19 4.52
C PHE A 644 -0.18 32.80 4.22
N ALA A 645 -1.36 32.77 3.58
CA ALA A 645 -2.12 31.54 3.34
C ALA A 645 -1.53 30.63 2.24
N ASN A 646 -0.66 31.18 1.37
CA ASN A 646 0.03 30.41 0.33
C ASN A 646 1.47 30.07 0.73
N THR A 647 2.10 30.92 1.56
CA THR A 647 3.50 30.77 1.99
C THR A 647 3.66 29.84 3.19
N TYR A 648 2.76 29.92 4.19
CA TYR A 648 2.87 29.15 5.44
C TYR A 648 1.71 28.17 5.59
N ALA A 649 1.98 26.97 6.10
CA ALA A 649 0.95 26.07 6.58
C ALA A 649 0.43 26.59 7.94
N PRO A 650 -0.84 27.03 8.05
CA PRO A 650 -1.36 27.60 9.29
C PRO A 650 -1.62 26.51 10.35
N ASN A 651 -1.26 26.80 11.59
CA ASN A 651 -1.59 25.95 12.72
C ASN A 651 -3.08 26.01 13.03
N LYS A 652 -3.70 24.84 13.22
CA LYS A 652 -5.15 24.72 13.47
C LYS A 652 -5.56 25.03 14.91
N GLU A 653 -4.61 25.00 15.83
CA GLU A 653 -4.78 25.28 17.25
C GLU A 653 -3.59 26.12 17.72
N PHE A 654 -3.87 27.17 18.50
CA PHE A 654 -2.84 28.02 19.06
C PHE A 654 -2.58 27.66 20.52
N HIS A 655 -1.30 27.59 20.88
CA HIS A 655 -0.87 27.39 22.25
C HIS A 655 0.51 28.02 22.47
N VAL A 656 0.81 28.37 23.72
CA VAL A 656 2.15 28.73 24.18
C VAL A 656 2.74 27.48 24.82
N THR A 657 3.87 26.96 24.32
CA THR A 657 4.60 25.92 25.07
C THR A 657 5.29 26.58 26.26
N LEU A 658 5.06 26.03 27.46
CA LEU A 658 5.66 26.51 28.72
C LEU A 658 6.97 25.79 29.03
N CYS A 659 6.97 24.47 28.91
CA CYS A 659 8.12 23.63 29.20
C CYS A 659 7.98 22.31 28.42
N HIS A 660 8.97 21.98 27.59
CA HIS A 660 9.04 20.70 26.86
C HIS A 660 10.13 19.81 27.46
N LYS A 661 9.79 18.54 27.74
CA LYS A 661 10.65 17.58 28.45
C LYS A 661 12.03 17.41 27.80
N ALA A 662 12.09 17.42 26.47
CA ALA A 662 13.34 17.28 25.72
C ALA A 662 14.23 18.54 25.69
N ALA A 663 13.71 19.71 26.09
CA ALA A 663 14.46 20.97 26.09
C ALA A 663 14.83 21.43 27.51
N HIS A 664 13.94 21.22 28.49
CA HIS A 664 14.08 21.68 29.87
C HIS A 664 13.83 20.53 30.85
N ALA A 665 14.62 19.46 30.76
CA ALA A 665 14.39 18.22 31.52
C ALA A 665 14.37 18.42 33.04
N ASN A 666 15.18 19.35 33.57
CA ASN A 666 15.26 19.66 35.00
C ASN A 666 13.98 20.37 35.48
N ASP A 667 13.60 21.48 34.81
CA ASP A 667 12.40 22.26 35.13
C ASP A 667 11.12 21.44 34.93
N PHE A 668 11.11 20.51 33.97
CA PHE A 668 9.93 19.72 33.61
C PHE A 668 9.34 18.94 34.78
N GLN A 669 10.19 18.49 35.73
CA GLN A 669 9.71 17.84 36.96
C GLN A 669 8.99 18.85 37.86
N THR A 670 9.55 20.06 38.06
CA THR A 670 8.89 21.15 38.78
C THR A 670 7.57 21.57 38.13
N PHE A 671 7.45 21.56 36.80
CA PHE A 671 6.17 21.77 36.12
C PHE A 671 5.16 20.64 36.38
N LYS A 672 5.62 19.38 36.41
CA LYS A 672 4.76 18.22 36.70
C LYS A 672 4.22 18.25 38.12
N ASP A 673 5.05 18.63 39.09
CA ASP A 673 4.70 18.67 40.51
C ASP A 673 3.77 19.87 40.84
N ASN A 674 3.91 20.98 40.13
CA ASN A 674 3.08 22.18 40.30
C ASN A 674 1.89 22.29 39.30
N TYR A 675 1.63 21.26 38.50
CA TYR A 675 0.49 21.25 37.58
C TYR A 675 -0.80 20.86 38.30
N GLN A 676 -1.82 21.70 38.15
CA GLN A 676 -3.18 21.43 38.62
C GLN A 676 -4.14 21.40 37.42
N PRO A 677 -4.97 20.35 37.25
CA PRO A 677 -6.00 20.33 36.23
C PRO A 677 -6.95 21.53 36.36
N GLY A 678 -7.26 22.19 35.24
CA GLY A 678 -8.13 23.38 35.24
C GLY A 678 -7.44 24.68 35.62
N ARG A 679 -6.13 24.68 35.95
CA ARG A 679 -5.33 25.90 36.07
C ARG A 679 -5.42 26.73 34.79
N THR A 680 -5.65 28.03 34.94
CA THR A 680 -5.55 29.02 33.86
C THR A 680 -4.35 29.94 34.09
N GLN A 681 -3.89 30.63 33.05
CA GLN A 681 -2.97 31.76 33.18
C GLN A 681 -3.17 32.76 32.05
N ASN A 682 -2.74 34.00 32.29
CA ASN A 682 -2.80 35.06 31.30
C ASN A 682 -1.57 35.01 30.36
N VAL A 683 -1.77 35.42 29.12
CA VAL A 683 -0.73 35.50 28.09
C VAL A 683 -0.77 36.91 27.51
N GLU A 684 0.27 37.71 27.75
CA GLU A 684 0.45 39.03 27.13
C GLU A 684 1.19 38.85 25.80
N ILE A 685 0.53 39.14 24.68
CA ILE A 685 1.18 39.24 23.38
C ILE A 685 1.80 40.64 23.25
N THR A 686 3.02 40.72 22.71
CA THR A 686 3.76 41.99 22.53
C THR A 686 4.03 42.36 21.08
N GLU A 687 4.31 41.37 20.22
CA GLU A 687 4.63 41.56 18.80
C GLU A 687 4.23 40.34 17.98
N LEU A 688 3.85 40.58 16.71
CA LEU A 688 3.81 39.57 15.66
C LEU A 688 5.14 39.62 14.92
N GLY A 689 5.84 38.50 14.79
CA GLY A 689 7.10 38.40 14.06
C GLY A 689 7.09 37.29 13.02
N TRP A 690 7.83 37.47 11.93
CA TRP A 690 7.97 36.46 10.88
C TRP A 690 9.32 36.47 10.14
N THR A 691 9.57 35.33 9.50
CA THR A 691 10.71 35.02 8.62
C THR A 691 10.19 34.17 7.47
N ASP A 692 11.00 33.94 6.43
CA ASP A 692 10.71 33.02 5.30
C ASP A 692 10.18 31.63 5.73
N LYS A 693 10.55 31.19 6.93
CA LYS A 693 10.26 29.85 7.48
C LYS A 693 9.11 29.80 8.47
N ALA A 694 8.81 30.86 9.19
CA ALA A 694 7.83 30.82 10.28
C ALA A 694 7.24 32.17 10.64
N VAL A 695 5.98 32.13 11.10
CA VAL A 695 5.20 33.27 11.64
C VAL A 695 4.78 32.92 13.06
N ALA A 696 5.02 33.81 14.01
CA ALA A 696 4.66 33.61 15.41
C ALA A 696 4.34 34.93 16.12
N PHE A 697 3.47 34.87 17.13
CA PHE A 697 3.35 35.96 18.11
C PHE A 697 4.31 35.71 19.27
N LYS A 698 5.08 36.73 19.67
CA LYS A 698 5.88 36.69 20.89
C LYS A 698 5.01 37.04 22.08
N VAL A 699 5.22 36.33 23.19
CA VAL A 699 4.38 36.50 24.39
C VAL A 699 5.21 36.55 25.66
N LYS A 700 4.61 37.12 26.71
CA LYS A 700 5.02 36.95 28.09
C LYS A 700 3.93 36.17 28.82
N THR A 701 4.32 35.18 29.61
CA THR A 701 3.41 34.42 30.46
C THR A 701 4.19 33.85 31.64
N PRO A 702 3.63 33.82 32.86
CA PRO A 702 4.37 33.37 34.04
C PRO A 702 4.61 31.86 34.02
N ASN A 703 5.73 31.43 34.61
CA ASN A 703 6.18 30.02 34.62
C ASN A 703 6.32 29.47 33.19
N CYS A 704 7.32 29.96 32.46
CA CYS A 704 7.72 29.45 31.15
C CYS A 704 9.25 29.27 31.16
N SER A 705 9.74 28.09 30.82
CA SER A 705 11.18 27.79 30.70
C SER A 705 11.75 28.15 29.33
N ASN A 706 10.89 28.30 28.31
CA ASN A 706 11.32 28.68 26.97
C ASN A 706 11.83 30.12 26.96
N GLU A 707 13.08 30.31 26.51
CA GLU A 707 13.78 31.61 26.39
C GLU A 707 12.99 32.65 25.58
N TYR A 708 12.29 32.21 24.52
CA TYR A 708 11.40 33.02 23.70
C TYR A 708 9.99 32.40 23.72
N PRO A 709 9.14 32.74 24.70
CA PRO A 709 7.76 32.27 24.72
C PRO A 709 7.00 32.84 23.51
N HIS A 710 6.31 31.98 22.77
CA HIS A 710 5.63 32.36 21.54
C HIS A 710 4.39 31.49 21.27
N ILE A 711 3.51 31.98 20.41
CA ILE A 711 2.41 31.26 19.79
C ILE A 711 2.77 31.07 18.31
N THR A 712 3.05 29.84 17.89
CA THR A 712 3.35 29.52 16.48
C THR A 712 2.08 29.61 15.64
N VAL A 713 2.08 30.49 14.64
CA VAL A 713 0.92 30.76 13.78
C VAL A 713 0.98 29.96 12.49
N GLY A 714 2.15 29.93 11.83
CA GLY A 714 2.34 29.22 10.57
C GLY A 714 3.79 28.84 10.32
N LEU A 715 4.00 27.76 9.57
CA LEU A 715 5.30 27.17 9.28
C LEU A 715 5.45 26.90 7.78
N ASN A 716 6.63 27.20 7.24
CA ASN A 716 7.02 26.91 5.87
C ASN A 716 8.22 25.95 5.89
N GLY A 717 7.96 24.66 5.65
CA GLY A 717 8.99 23.62 5.54
C GLY A 717 9.74 23.22 6.81
N VAL A 718 9.56 23.92 7.95
CA VAL A 718 10.31 23.69 9.19
C VAL A 718 9.47 23.06 10.33
N PRO A 719 10.09 22.27 11.24
CA PRO A 719 9.45 21.77 12.46
C PRO A 719 8.97 22.89 13.42
N ALA A 720 7.88 22.64 14.15
CA ALA A 720 7.29 23.61 15.07
C ALA A 720 8.23 24.07 16.21
N LYS A 721 9.18 23.22 16.63
CA LYS A 721 10.22 23.55 17.63
C LYS A 721 11.18 24.67 17.18
N ASP A 722 11.26 24.92 15.86
CA ASP A 722 12.17 25.88 15.26
C ASP A 722 11.47 27.25 15.07
N ALA A 723 10.17 27.36 15.39
CA ALA A 723 9.42 28.63 15.36
C ALA A 723 9.97 29.68 16.34
N GLN A 724 10.60 29.26 17.45
CA GLN A 724 11.30 30.17 18.36
C GLN A 724 12.45 30.94 17.68
N LEU A 725 13.00 30.42 16.58
CA LEU A 725 14.12 31.05 15.87
C LEU A 725 13.75 32.37 15.23
N VAL A 726 12.46 32.63 14.98
CA VAL A 726 11.94 33.95 14.53
C VAL A 726 12.48 35.06 15.43
N PHE A 727 12.51 34.85 16.75
CA PHE A 727 12.93 35.87 17.72
C PHE A 727 14.42 35.78 18.14
N LYS A 728 15.19 34.83 17.57
CA LYS A 728 16.63 34.69 17.83
C LYS A 728 17.53 35.47 16.86
N GLY A 729 16.99 35.98 15.77
CA GLY A 729 17.75 36.68 14.72
C GLY A 729 16.95 37.81 14.06
N PRO A 730 17.44 38.36 12.93
CA PRO A 730 16.71 39.35 12.14
C PRO A 730 15.38 38.78 11.64
N HIS A 731 14.30 39.53 11.86
CA HIS A 731 12.94 39.15 11.47
C HIS A 731 12.12 40.41 11.17
N GLU A 732 11.09 40.26 10.34
CA GLU A 732 10.06 41.29 10.17
C GLU A 732 9.11 41.23 11.37
N SER A 733 8.62 42.38 11.86
CA SER A 733 7.69 42.42 12.98
C SER A 733 6.74 43.62 12.95
N VAL A 734 5.60 43.45 13.60
CA VAL A 734 4.61 44.50 13.87
C VAL A 734 4.24 44.47 15.36
N PRO A 735 4.30 45.60 16.09
CA PRO A 735 3.85 45.68 17.48
C PRO A 735 2.37 45.30 17.61
N TYR A 736 2.05 44.42 18.56
CA TYR A 736 0.68 44.00 18.83
C TYR A 736 0.53 43.67 20.31
N SER A 737 -0.05 44.60 21.07
CA SER A 737 -0.27 44.46 22.51
C SER A 737 -1.67 43.94 22.79
N LYS A 738 -1.78 42.70 23.28
CA LYS A 738 -3.06 42.13 23.74
C LYS A 738 -2.86 41.15 24.90
N VAL A 739 -3.63 41.29 25.96
CA VAL A 739 -3.69 40.32 27.06
C VAL A 739 -4.80 39.31 26.78
N LEU A 740 -4.43 38.03 26.74
CA LEU A 740 -5.35 36.90 26.67
C LEU A 740 -5.55 36.37 28.09
N GLU A 741 -6.74 36.59 28.64
CA GLU A 741 -7.04 36.21 30.02
C GLU A 741 -7.51 34.75 30.14
N ASN A 742 -7.28 34.16 31.31
CA ASN A 742 -7.86 32.88 31.72
C ASN A 742 -7.64 31.72 30.74
N CYS A 743 -6.51 31.70 30.03
CA CYS A 743 -6.21 30.66 29.05
C CYS A 743 -5.84 29.34 29.77
N PRO A 744 -6.48 28.20 29.45
CA PRO A 744 -6.30 26.96 30.21
C PRO A 744 -4.94 26.28 29.95
N VAL A 745 -4.26 25.91 31.04
CA VAL A 745 -3.00 25.17 31.02
C VAL A 745 -3.28 23.67 30.86
N LYS A 746 -2.58 23.00 29.95
CA LYS A 746 -2.70 21.55 29.71
C LYS A 746 -1.35 20.84 29.72
N ALA A 747 -1.33 19.68 30.35
CA ALA A 747 -0.32 18.64 30.19
C ALA A 747 -0.58 17.90 28.86
N MET A 748 0.32 18.03 27.90
CA MET A 748 0.21 17.48 26.55
C MET A 748 1.24 16.36 26.32
N ASN A 749 0.88 15.36 25.50
CA ASN A 749 1.74 14.24 25.14
C ASN A 749 2.35 14.44 23.75
#